data_AF-A0A8H3Z7L6-F1
#
_entry.id   AF-A0A8H3Z7L6-F1
#
_cell.length_a   1.000
_cell.length_b   1.000
_cell.length_c   1.000
_cell.angle_alpha   90.00
_cell.angle_beta   90.00
_cell.angle_gamma   90.00
#
_symmetry.space_group_name_H-M   'P 1'
#
loop_
_entity.id
_entity.type
_entity.pdbx_description
1 polymer ?
#
loop_
_entity_poly.entity_id
_entity_poly.type
_entity_poly.pdbx_seq_one_letter_code
_entity_poly.pdbx_strand_id
1 'polypeptide(L)'
;MARPPRIACFHGGGSNKEIFEIQCNQLESELISEFEFHFFNGPFVRDAGPGVLPAFEGYEPFHNWLKVADDGTYLLPDGSGYDESGRDGIARVKTLMKESGGEWVGALGFSQGSRVVAGLLLDQQRCVEQGNPEESLHLKFGVLCNGGKEPMAKVAEDPAKERIRIPTLHVHGLRDQYLQYGREQYATYFDPETAKLHEIDYHHAMPWKPAEVQALAGEIKKLYQRSPATLLHKVVRRWIKSGLWSKLLPPSNGQEIIELFIFIFIRFKTVHSFKVIMAAFNSAKVFALALLAIFPVLAAPATLSPAVTSPPGPTVTIASGVVVGKTTTISNQPSVTAQAKAYLGVPFAQSPPLRFSPPVAAAAWSSPIQAQALKPSCIGQLQDTNDTSALTNPIDGPIIPESEDCLYLNVYTPANATAGSNKPVMFWLFGQGNLQYGSGSLQVYDGTSLAVTQDVVVVTINYRTNIFGFSSSPEVPFGSQNSGFLDQRFALQWVQKNIAQFGGDPAKVMIFGESAGGESVKQLLASPPSPLPFHSAIMESQQTFLIGDGKANYLNVLAHFGCTTIQCLRQVSAADIKNYTLTAGLMFPPAAGDGTFVKDIRSSISSGKFAKVPIMMGTNLNEARLFLGAVGLTNDGSTIVNSVLSLFGLNSTAAQQNILSKYAADVINNDIVLADRIITDATYTCTTSSIATFLGSFGYTVWRYRYNPSFPSTNVFPNSGAYHTSEIPEVFGTYPLSDQYGTVTQQQIQLSAFMQGAWAKMARNPSQGPGWPKIGSNFGFELGDLGLGSSSGVTVVATFNADYACAAYLVLQDLIGLSWTVHSIIRSSSQSASLQSLGAHPIVQSIEDSSVSDLATTIRNVNPSVVIWSAGAGGGDPSRTDTVDRKGAIKSMDATAEAGVSRYIIVSALDVRDRESKPIPEWYNDDDKARSDRVWGVIGAYMKAKLDADTELVRGNEKRKLKYTIVRPGQLTEDDGKGTVIAGKIHLGAPIAREDVARTVVECIKNDGTIGLAFDVVGGDEDIWKAVEGVVSGKQDTFEGYH
;
A
#
# COMPACT_ATOMS: atom_id res chain seq x y z
N MET A 1 -12.90 24.25 -15.30
CA MET A 1 -13.69 24.09 -14.06
C MET A 1 -13.42 25.28 -13.17
N ALA A 2 -14.42 25.82 -12.47
CA ALA A 2 -14.20 26.89 -11.50
C ALA A 2 -13.41 26.32 -10.30
N ARG A 3 -12.42 27.06 -9.78
CA ARG A 3 -11.69 26.65 -8.57
C ARG A 3 -12.66 26.58 -7.39
N PRO A 4 -12.48 25.64 -6.44
CA PRO A 4 -13.31 25.58 -5.24
C PRO A 4 -13.17 26.87 -4.43
N PRO A 5 -14.22 27.27 -3.70
CA PRO A 5 -14.19 28.46 -2.86
C PRO A 5 -13.21 28.30 -1.69
N ARG A 6 -12.60 29.40 -1.23
CA ARG A 6 -11.47 29.35 -0.29
C ARG A 6 -11.85 29.70 1.16
N ILE A 7 -11.19 29.03 2.11
CA ILE A 7 -11.22 29.36 3.55
C ILE A 7 -9.83 29.88 3.97
N ALA A 8 -9.78 31.11 4.45
CA ALA A 8 -8.54 31.72 4.96
C ALA A 8 -8.24 31.27 6.39
N CYS A 9 -7.04 30.73 6.64
CA CYS A 9 -6.68 30.09 7.91
C CYS A 9 -5.57 30.86 8.64
N PHE A 10 -5.83 31.24 9.89
CA PHE A 10 -4.95 32.06 10.73
C PHE A 10 -4.54 31.34 12.02
N HIS A 11 -3.23 31.14 12.19
CA HIS A 11 -2.63 30.36 13.28
C HIS A 11 -2.64 31.09 14.64
N GLY A 12 -2.39 30.36 15.73
CA GLY A 12 -2.21 30.93 17.08
C GLY A 12 -0.86 31.64 17.27
N GLY A 13 -0.74 32.49 18.29
CA GLY A 13 0.51 33.21 18.56
C GLY A 13 1.63 32.27 19.03
N GLY A 14 2.85 32.43 18.48
CA GLY A 14 3.99 31.55 18.76
C GLY A 14 3.95 30.25 17.94
N SER A 15 3.28 30.28 16.79
CA SER A 15 3.18 29.20 15.80
C SER A 15 3.41 29.78 14.40
N ASN A 16 3.28 28.99 13.34
CA ASN A 16 3.33 29.45 11.94
C ASN A 16 2.30 28.70 11.09
N LYS A 17 2.22 29.06 9.80
CA LYS A 17 1.28 28.48 8.85
C LYS A 17 1.52 26.98 8.64
N GLU A 18 2.77 26.52 8.63
CA GLU A 18 3.14 25.12 8.42
C GLU A 18 2.64 24.23 9.57
N ILE A 19 2.83 24.69 10.82
CA ILE A 19 2.30 24.01 12.00
C ILE A 19 0.78 24.02 12.00
N PHE A 20 0.17 25.14 11.60
CA PHE A 20 -1.29 25.25 11.61
C PHE A 20 -1.96 24.43 10.51
N GLU A 21 -1.30 24.27 9.37
CA GLU A 21 -1.68 23.33 8.30
C GLU A 21 -1.67 21.89 8.84
N ILE A 22 -0.61 21.49 9.55
CA ILE A 22 -0.54 20.17 10.21
C ILE A 22 -1.69 19.99 11.21
N GLN A 23 -1.97 21.00 12.03
CA GLN A 23 -3.05 20.96 13.03
C GLN A 23 -4.45 20.90 12.39
N CYS A 24 -4.60 21.42 11.16
CA CYS A 24 -5.87 21.43 10.44
C CYS A 24 -6.03 20.25 9.46
N ASN A 25 -4.99 19.44 9.22
CA ASN A 25 -4.97 18.43 8.15
C ASN A 25 -6.20 17.51 8.15
N GLN A 26 -6.60 16.98 9.32
CA GLN A 26 -7.80 16.14 9.39
C GLN A 26 -9.08 16.89 9.02
N LEU A 27 -9.22 18.15 9.48
CA LEU A 27 -10.38 18.99 9.15
C LEU A 27 -10.41 19.36 7.68
N GLU A 28 -9.24 19.68 7.10
CA GLU A 28 -9.10 19.95 5.68
C GLU A 28 -9.48 18.72 4.86
N SER A 29 -9.05 17.51 5.25
CA SER A 29 -9.39 16.27 4.55
C SER A 29 -10.90 15.99 4.46
N GLU A 30 -11.66 16.36 5.50
CA GLU A 30 -13.14 16.22 5.53
C GLU A 30 -13.87 17.30 4.68
N LEU A 31 -13.17 18.38 4.33
CA LEU A 31 -13.71 19.56 3.65
C LEU A 31 -13.13 19.81 2.24
N ILE A 32 -12.10 19.06 1.83
CA ILE A 32 -11.33 19.28 0.60
C ILE A 32 -12.16 19.16 -0.68
N SER A 33 -13.27 18.41 -0.64
CA SER A 33 -14.22 18.29 -1.75
C SER A 33 -15.07 19.55 -1.98
N GLU A 34 -15.13 20.45 -0.98
CA GLU A 34 -16.01 21.62 -0.98
C GLU A 34 -15.25 22.95 -0.83
N PHE A 35 -14.08 22.95 -0.21
CA PHE A 35 -13.28 24.15 0.07
C PHE A 35 -11.80 23.91 -0.16
N GLU A 36 -11.09 24.97 -0.56
CA GLU A 36 -9.63 25.03 -0.53
C GLU A 36 -9.19 25.84 0.70
N PHE A 37 -8.32 25.27 1.54
CA PHE A 37 -7.78 25.97 2.72
C PHE A 37 -6.52 26.74 2.31
N HIS A 38 -6.35 27.94 2.87
CA HIS A 38 -5.16 28.75 2.61
C HIS A 38 -4.62 29.31 3.92
N PHE A 39 -3.41 28.92 4.29
CA PHE A 39 -2.79 29.23 5.57
C PHE A 39 -1.86 30.44 5.45
N PHE A 40 -2.01 31.42 6.35
CA PHE A 40 -1.23 32.64 6.36
C PHE A 40 -0.27 32.70 7.55
N ASN A 41 0.91 33.31 7.37
CA ASN A 41 1.84 33.61 8.46
C ASN A 41 1.56 35.00 9.05
N GLY A 42 1.65 35.10 10.38
CA GLY A 42 1.65 36.36 11.08
C GLY A 42 2.89 37.20 10.73
N PRO A 43 2.78 38.53 10.68
CA PRO A 43 3.89 39.40 10.24
C PRO A 43 5.02 39.56 11.27
N PHE A 44 4.79 39.24 12.55
CA PHE A 44 5.75 39.50 13.62
C PHE A 44 6.40 38.20 14.10
N VAL A 45 7.72 38.08 14.02
CA VAL A 45 8.46 36.93 14.56
C VAL A 45 8.47 36.97 16.09
N ARG A 46 8.34 35.81 16.74
CA ARG A 46 8.41 35.65 18.21
C ARG A 46 8.88 34.26 18.60
N ASP A 47 9.09 34.05 19.89
CA ASP A 47 9.34 32.72 20.45
C ASP A 47 8.11 31.80 20.38
N ALA A 48 8.38 30.49 20.40
CA ALA A 48 7.39 29.43 20.35
C ALA A 48 6.34 29.55 21.45
N GLY A 49 5.11 29.16 21.13
CA GLY A 49 4.03 29.04 22.11
C GLY A 49 4.26 27.88 23.09
N PRO A 50 3.72 27.95 24.32
CA PRO A 50 3.88 26.89 25.33
C PRO A 50 3.38 25.50 24.91
N GLY A 51 2.47 25.42 23.92
CA GLY A 51 1.95 24.17 23.37
C GLY A 51 2.58 23.73 22.05
N VAL A 52 3.63 24.43 21.57
CA VAL A 52 4.29 24.16 20.29
C VAL A 52 5.57 23.34 20.49
N LEU A 53 6.34 23.61 21.54
CA LEU A 53 7.53 22.82 21.89
C LEU A 53 7.17 21.74 22.93
N PRO A 54 7.81 20.55 22.89
CA PRO A 54 8.91 20.15 22.00
C PRO A 54 8.47 19.56 20.65
N ALA A 55 7.16 19.38 20.42
CA ALA A 55 6.65 18.63 19.26
C ALA A 55 7.00 19.26 17.88
N PHE A 56 7.27 20.57 17.84
CA PHE A 56 7.62 21.31 16.62
C PHE A 56 8.97 22.04 16.74
N GLU A 57 9.92 21.46 17.48
CA GLU A 57 11.32 21.93 17.49
C GLU A 57 11.91 21.84 16.07
N GLY A 58 12.47 22.94 15.54
CA GLY A 58 12.99 23.02 14.17
C GLY A 58 12.04 23.64 13.12
N TYR A 59 10.84 24.09 13.52
CA TYR A 59 9.87 24.78 12.66
C TYR A 59 10.00 26.32 12.73
N GLU A 60 11.09 26.87 13.24
CA GLU A 60 11.34 28.31 13.28
C GLU A 60 11.41 28.94 11.86
N PRO A 61 11.07 30.23 11.69
CA PRO A 61 10.62 31.17 12.71
C PRO A 61 9.14 30.97 13.11
N PHE A 62 8.82 31.26 14.38
CA PHE A 62 7.44 31.34 14.85
C PHE A 62 6.93 32.78 14.78
N HIS A 63 5.62 32.93 14.62
CA HIS A 63 4.98 34.19 14.26
C HIS A 63 3.83 34.58 15.20
N ASN A 64 3.46 35.85 15.14
CA ASN A 64 2.36 36.50 15.85
C ASN A 64 1.60 37.44 14.90
N TRP A 65 0.31 37.62 15.15
CA TRP A 65 -0.56 38.55 14.42
C TRP A 65 -0.54 39.98 14.98
N LEU A 66 -0.21 40.12 16.28
CA LEU A 66 -0.24 41.37 17.02
C LEU A 66 1.16 41.86 17.36
N LYS A 67 1.41 43.16 17.21
CA LYS A 67 2.65 43.80 17.61
C LYS A 67 2.69 43.95 19.14
N VAL A 68 3.88 43.82 19.74
CA VAL A 68 4.12 44.24 21.12
C VAL A 68 4.22 45.77 21.16
N ALA A 69 3.56 46.41 22.12
CA ALA A 69 3.66 47.86 22.32
C ALA A 69 5.13 48.29 22.51
N ASP A 70 5.46 49.54 22.18
CA ASP A 70 6.85 50.03 22.21
C ASP A 70 7.45 50.02 23.63
N ASP A 71 6.62 49.98 24.66
CA ASP A 71 7.03 49.80 26.07
C ASP A 71 7.27 48.33 26.48
N GLY A 72 7.00 47.38 25.58
CA GLY A 72 7.20 45.95 25.80
C GLY A 72 6.15 45.27 26.70
N THR A 73 5.13 45.97 27.18
CA THR A 73 4.30 45.51 28.30
C THR A 73 3.02 44.76 27.89
N TYR A 74 2.49 45.00 26.68
CA TYR A 74 1.29 44.31 26.17
C TYR A 74 1.25 44.23 24.64
N LEU A 75 0.34 43.41 24.09
CA LEU A 75 0.08 43.32 22.64
C LEU A 75 -0.95 44.38 22.22
N LEU A 76 -0.67 45.13 21.15
CA LEU A 76 -1.61 46.13 20.59
C LEU A 76 -2.89 45.44 20.11
N PRO A 77 -4.06 45.70 20.73
CA PRO A 77 -5.24 44.88 20.52
C PRO A 77 -5.87 44.95 19.13
N ASP A 78 -5.73 46.10 18.46
CA ASP A 78 -6.22 46.35 17.10
C ASP A 78 -5.24 45.86 16.01
N GLY A 79 -4.11 45.27 16.42
CA GLY A 79 -3.07 44.78 15.52
C GLY A 79 -2.29 45.87 14.79
N SER A 80 -2.39 47.12 15.28
CA SER A 80 -1.71 48.28 14.70
C SER A 80 -0.18 48.28 14.91
N GLY A 81 0.54 49.07 14.12
CA GLY A 81 1.95 49.41 14.36
C GLY A 81 2.98 48.81 13.40
N TYR A 82 2.52 48.27 12.26
CA TYR A 82 3.37 47.91 11.12
C TYR A 82 3.67 49.13 10.23
N ASP A 83 2.77 50.11 10.17
CA ASP A 83 2.99 51.44 9.60
C ASP A 83 2.62 52.60 10.55
N GLU A 84 2.97 53.82 10.15
CA GLU A 84 2.77 55.05 10.94
C GLU A 84 1.28 55.48 11.03
N SER A 85 0.36 54.81 10.32
CA SER A 85 -1.04 55.22 10.25
C SER A 85 -1.90 54.70 11.40
N GLY A 86 -1.43 53.67 12.12
CA GLY A 86 -2.12 53.07 13.27
C GLY A 86 -3.47 52.41 12.95
N ARG A 87 -3.77 52.15 11.68
CA ARG A 87 -5.05 51.54 11.21
C ARG A 87 -4.85 50.29 10.35
N ASP A 88 -3.69 49.68 10.49
CA ASP A 88 -3.08 48.78 9.51
C ASP A 88 -3.24 47.28 9.84
N GLY A 89 -3.73 46.93 11.03
CA GLY A 89 -3.90 45.52 11.47
C GLY A 89 -4.70 44.65 10.50
N ILE A 90 -6.01 44.93 10.35
CA ILE A 90 -6.89 44.19 9.43
C ILE A 90 -6.65 44.57 7.97
N ALA A 91 -6.27 45.82 7.70
CA ALA A 91 -5.90 46.26 6.35
C ALA A 91 -4.76 45.39 5.78
N ARG A 92 -3.74 45.08 6.59
CA ARG A 92 -2.62 44.19 6.23
C ARG A 92 -3.10 42.77 5.94
N VAL A 93 -3.97 42.21 6.77
CA VAL A 93 -4.52 40.86 6.53
C VAL A 93 -5.36 40.82 5.25
N LYS A 94 -6.17 41.85 5.00
CA LYS A 94 -6.93 42.00 3.74
C LYS A 94 -5.98 42.07 2.54
N THR A 95 -4.86 42.77 2.64
CA THR A 95 -3.84 42.81 1.58
C THR A 95 -3.23 41.44 1.33
N LEU A 96 -2.83 40.70 2.38
CA LEU A 96 -2.30 39.33 2.24
C LEU A 96 -3.31 38.40 1.54
N MET A 97 -4.59 38.48 1.89
CA MET A 97 -5.66 37.71 1.27
C MET A 97 -5.91 38.12 -0.20
N LYS A 98 -5.83 39.41 -0.51
CA LYS A 98 -5.98 39.91 -1.89
C LYS A 98 -4.81 39.49 -2.78
N GLU A 99 -3.58 39.58 -2.28
CA GLU A 99 -2.35 39.18 -2.99
C GLU A 99 -2.33 37.67 -3.29
N SER A 100 -2.89 36.85 -2.40
CA SER A 100 -2.97 35.39 -2.56
C SER A 100 -4.03 34.95 -3.60
N GLY A 101 -4.93 35.86 -4.00
CA GLY A 101 -5.97 35.64 -5.01
C GLY A 101 -7.06 34.63 -4.61
N GLY A 102 -8.16 34.59 -5.37
CA GLY A 102 -9.26 33.62 -5.21
C GLY A 102 -10.53 34.19 -4.56
N GLU A 103 -11.64 33.44 -4.66
CA GLU A 103 -12.93 33.78 -4.03
C GLU A 103 -12.94 33.28 -2.58
N TRP A 104 -12.84 34.20 -1.62
CA TRP A 104 -12.91 33.90 -0.20
C TRP A 104 -14.36 33.75 0.25
N VAL A 105 -14.70 32.60 0.82
CA VAL A 105 -16.06 32.36 1.34
C VAL A 105 -16.10 32.19 2.85
N GLY A 106 -14.97 31.90 3.49
CA GLY A 106 -14.91 31.74 4.93
C GLY A 106 -13.52 32.06 5.49
N ALA A 107 -13.46 32.21 6.81
CA ALA A 107 -12.20 32.37 7.53
C ALA A 107 -12.19 31.52 8.80
N LEU A 108 -11.07 30.88 9.10
CA LEU A 108 -10.86 30.00 10.25
C LEU A 108 -9.67 30.51 11.06
N GLY A 109 -9.85 30.66 12.37
CA GLY A 109 -8.84 31.19 13.26
C GLY A 109 -8.71 30.35 14.52
N PHE A 110 -7.47 30.00 14.88
CA PHE A 110 -7.16 29.31 16.13
C PHE A 110 -6.45 30.24 17.12
N SER A 111 -6.86 30.22 18.39
CA SER A 111 -6.24 31.03 19.45
C SER A 111 -6.17 32.52 19.06
N GLN A 112 -4.99 33.13 18.97
CA GLN A 112 -4.85 34.51 18.49
C GLN A 112 -5.43 34.75 17.08
N GLY A 113 -5.40 33.75 16.20
CA GLY A 113 -6.02 33.81 14.87
C GLY A 113 -7.53 34.01 14.91
N SER A 114 -8.21 33.65 16.01
CA SER A 114 -9.64 33.95 16.19
C SER A 114 -9.92 35.46 16.21
N ARG A 115 -8.99 36.25 16.76
CA ARG A 115 -9.09 37.72 16.81
C ARG A 115 -8.96 38.32 15.42
N VAL A 116 -8.14 37.71 14.56
CA VAL A 116 -8.00 38.08 13.15
C VAL A 116 -9.31 37.84 12.41
N VAL A 117 -9.89 36.65 12.55
CA VAL A 117 -11.20 36.31 11.94
C VAL A 117 -12.30 37.26 12.43
N ALA A 118 -12.39 37.49 13.74
CA ALA A 118 -13.38 38.42 14.30
C ALA A 118 -13.21 39.85 13.74
N GLY A 119 -11.97 40.33 13.61
CA GLY A 119 -11.67 41.64 13.03
C GLY A 119 -12.06 41.74 11.55
N LEU A 120 -11.82 40.69 10.75
CA LEU A 120 -12.19 40.66 9.33
C LEU A 120 -13.70 40.73 9.14
N LEU A 121 -14.46 40.02 9.98
CA LEU A 121 -15.91 40.02 9.93
C LEU A 121 -16.50 41.37 10.38
N LEU A 122 -15.94 41.96 11.44
CA LEU A 122 -16.36 43.28 11.92
C LEU A 122 -16.06 44.39 10.90
N ASP A 123 -14.87 44.38 10.30
CA ASP A 123 -14.49 45.31 9.23
C ASP A 123 -15.42 45.21 8.02
N GLN A 124 -15.70 43.98 7.56
CA GLN A 124 -16.64 43.74 6.47
C GLN A 124 -18.04 44.27 6.79
N GLN A 125 -18.55 44.04 8.00
CA GLN A 125 -19.86 44.55 8.41
C GLN A 125 -19.89 46.09 8.38
N ARG A 126 -18.84 46.75 8.88
CA ARG A 126 -18.71 48.20 8.85
C ARG A 126 -18.65 48.75 7.42
N CYS A 127 -17.89 48.13 6.52
CA CYS A 127 -17.84 48.52 5.11
C CYS A 127 -19.24 48.49 4.47
N VAL A 128 -20.03 47.44 4.75
CA VAL A 128 -21.40 47.32 4.23
C VAL A 128 -22.33 48.38 4.84
N GLU A 129 -22.29 48.58 6.16
CA GLU A 129 -23.13 49.57 6.86
C GLU A 129 -22.80 51.02 6.45
N GLN A 130 -21.56 51.30 6.08
CA GLN A 130 -21.10 52.60 5.58
C GLN A 130 -21.34 52.82 4.07
N GLY A 131 -21.93 51.83 3.37
CA GLY A 131 -22.25 51.94 1.95
C GLY A 131 -21.07 51.69 1.00
N ASN A 132 -19.98 51.07 1.48
CA ASN A 132 -18.78 50.72 0.71
C ASN A 132 -18.58 49.19 0.60
N PRO A 133 -19.56 48.41 0.10
CA PRO A 133 -19.48 46.94 0.09
C PRO A 133 -18.33 46.40 -0.77
N GLU A 134 -17.89 47.16 -1.79
CA GLU A 134 -16.77 46.82 -2.68
C GLU A 134 -15.41 46.76 -1.95
N GLU A 135 -15.29 47.37 -0.77
CA GLU A 135 -14.07 47.30 0.05
C GLU A 135 -14.01 46.05 0.94
N SER A 136 -15.07 45.24 0.95
CA SER A 136 -15.19 44.05 1.79
C SER A 136 -14.64 42.77 1.13
N LEU A 137 -14.43 41.72 1.92
CA LEU A 137 -13.98 40.40 1.43
C LEU A 137 -15.14 39.46 1.05
N HIS A 138 -16.39 39.88 1.27
CA HIS A 138 -17.60 39.09 1.08
C HIS A 138 -17.60 37.70 1.73
N LEU A 139 -16.93 37.55 2.88
CA LEU A 139 -16.92 36.31 3.66
C LEU A 139 -18.34 35.92 4.08
N LYS A 140 -18.70 34.65 3.88
CA LYS A 140 -20.02 34.10 4.18
C LYS A 140 -20.14 33.59 5.61
N PHE A 141 -19.02 33.15 6.20
CA PHE A 141 -18.97 32.67 7.59
C PHE A 141 -17.57 32.80 8.22
N GLY A 142 -17.48 32.66 9.54
CA GLY A 142 -16.22 32.50 10.27
C GLY A 142 -16.22 31.32 11.25
N VAL A 143 -15.05 30.75 11.50
CA VAL A 143 -14.83 29.65 12.45
C VAL A 143 -13.76 30.08 13.46
N LEU A 144 -14.11 30.06 14.75
CA LEU A 144 -13.25 30.53 15.84
C LEU A 144 -12.98 29.37 16.79
N CYS A 145 -11.77 28.81 16.73
CA CYS A 145 -11.37 27.65 17.54
C CYS A 145 -10.47 28.09 18.71
N ASN A 146 -10.89 27.78 19.94
CA ASN A 146 -10.16 28.10 21.18
C ASN A 146 -9.64 29.55 21.20
N GLY A 147 -10.48 30.45 20.69
CA GLY A 147 -10.18 31.86 20.54
C GLY A 147 -10.30 32.63 21.84
N GLY A 148 -9.90 33.90 21.85
CA GLY A 148 -10.19 34.77 22.98
C GLY A 148 -9.78 36.23 22.80
N LYS A 149 -10.37 37.10 23.65
CA LYS A 149 -10.21 38.57 23.69
C LYS A 149 -10.88 39.31 22.52
N GLU A 150 -10.77 40.63 22.52
CA GLU A 150 -11.43 41.50 21.54
C GLU A 150 -10.97 41.24 20.08
N PRO A 151 -11.86 41.50 19.09
CA PRO A 151 -11.50 41.47 17.67
C PRO A 151 -10.23 42.28 17.40
N MET A 152 -9.45 41.87 16.40
CA MET A 152 -8.26 42.63 15.96
C MET A 152 -8.67 43.88 15.18
N ALA A 153 -9.42 44.78 15.80
CA ALA A 153 -9.90 46.03 15.23
C ALA A 153 -10.23 46.98 16.38
N LYS A 154 -10.27 48.29 16.11
CA LYS A 154 -10.80 49.24 17.08
C LYS A 154 -12.27 48.95 17.33
N VAL A 155 -12.63 48.56 18.55
CA VAL A 155 -14.02 48.29 18.97
C VAL A 155 -14.68 49.57 19.49
N ALA A 156 -15.99 49.74 19.31
CA ALA A 156 -16.74 50.82 19.96
C ALA A 156 -16.70 50.72 21.49
N GLU A 157 -16.92 51.86 22.16
CA GLU A 157 -17.03 51.94 23.63
C GLU A 157 -18.17 51.07 24.18
N ASP A 158 -19.21 50.82 23.37
CA ASP A 158 -20.31 49.92 23.67
C ASP A 158 -20.36 48.78 22.62
N PRO A 159 -19.72 47.63 22.89
CA PRO A 159 -19.65 46.50 21.97
C PRO A 159 -21.01 45.92 21.57
N ALA A 160 -22.06 46.13 22.37
CA ALA A 160 -23.39 45.61 22.08
C ALA A 160 -24.01 46.25 20.81
N LYS A 161 -23.56 47.45 20.43
CA LYS A 161 -24.04 48.17 19.24
C LYS A 161 -23.38 47.72 17.94
N GLU A 162 -22.25 47.02 18.02
CA GLU A 162 -21.47 46.58 16.86
C GLU A 162 -21.20 45.07 16.89
N ARG A 163 -22.14 44.29 17.43
CA ARG A 163 -22.02 42.82 17.40
C ARG A 163 -21.92 42.32 15.96
N ILE A 164 -21.04 41.35 15.74
CA ILE A 164 -20.82 40.70 14.46
C ILE A 164 -22.04 39.82 14.17
N ARG A 165 -22.72 40.12 13.06
CA ARG A 165 -23.94 39.45 12.59
C ARG A 165 -23.69 38.46 11.44
N ILE A 166 -22.44 38.34 10.99
CA ILE A 166 -22.07 37.37 9.97
C ILE A 166 -22.04 35.97 10.64
N PRO A 167 -22.58 34.92 10.01
CA PRO A 167 -22.66 33.59 10.62
C PRO A 167 -21.30 33.08 11.13
N THR A 168 -21.26 32.61 12.36
CA THR A 168 -20.03 32.11 12.99
C THR A 168 -20.23 30.81 13.74
N LEU A 169 -19.18 30.00 13.76
CA LEU A 169 -19.07 28.80 14.60
C LEU A 169 -17.90 28.98 15.56
N HIS A 170 -18.20 28.90 16.85
CA HIS A 170 -17.23 28.94 17.93
C HIS A 170 -17.02 27.53 18.45
N VAL A 171 -15.77 27.08 18.49
CA VAL A 171 -15.36 25.77 19.00
C VAL A 171 -14.51 25.97 20.24
N HIS A 172 -15.01 25.57 21.41
CA HIS A 172 -14.33 25.78 22.68
C HIS A 172 -13.98 24.46 23.36
N GLY A 173 -12.71 24.28 23.70
CA GLY A 173 -12.21 23.19 24.53
C GLY A 173 -12.55 23.42 26.00
N LEU A 174 -13.30 22.52 26.63
CA LEU A 174 -13.70 22.61 28.03
C LEU A 174 -12.52 22.52 29.02
N ARG A 175 -11.37 21.99 28.58
CA ARG A 175 -10.12 21.93 29.34
C ARG A 175 -9.10 22.99 28.89
N ASP A 176 -9.52 23.92 28.02
CA ASP A 176 -8.67 25.03 27.63
C ASP A 176 -8.47 25.99 28.82
N GLN A 177 -7.21 26.19 29.22
CA GLN A 177 -6.84 27.17 30.25
C GLN A 177 -7.26 28.61 29.90
N TYR A 178 -7.52 28.89 28.63
CA TYR A 178 -7.98 30.19 28.12
C TYR A 178 -9.48 30.24 27.81
N LEU A 179 -10.26 29.20 28.16
CA LEU A 179 -11.70 29.07 27.86
C LEU A 179 -12.52 30.32 28.22
N GLN A 180 -12.20 30.96 29.35
CA GLN A 180 -12.89 32.18 29.79
C GLN A 180 -12.84 33.30 28.74
N TYR A 181 -11.71 33.45 28.03
CA TYR A 181 -11.53 34.48 27.02
C TYR A 181 -12.32 34.17 25.74
N GLY A 182 -12.48 32.90 25.39
CA GLY A 182 -13.33 32.48 24.26
C GLY A 182 -14.81 32.71 24.54
N ARG A 183 -15.26 32.36 25.76
CA ARG A 183 -16.64 32.64 26.20
C ARG A 183 -16.94 34.14 26.27
N GLU A 184 -16.00 34.94 26.76
CA GLU A 184 -16.11 36.41 26.76
C GLU A 184 -16.15 36.97 25.33
N GLN A 185 -15.26 36.51 24.44
CA GLN A 185 -15.24 36.92 23.04
C GLN A 185 -16.59 36.62 22.35
N TYR A 186 -17.13 35.41 22.55
CA TYR A 186 -18.43 34.99 22.03
C TYR A 186 -19.58 35.87 22.56
N ALA A 187 -19.69 36.05 23.88
CA ALA A 187 -20.81 36.76 24.50
C ALA A 187 -20.81 38.28 24.24
N THR A 188 -19.63 38.87 24.08
CA THR A 188 -19.47 40.32 23.98
C THR A 188 -19.61 40.82 22.55
N TYR A 189 -18.95 40.15 21.59
CA TYR A 189 -18.75 40.69 20.25
C TYR A 189 -19.59 40.03 19.15
N PHE A 190 -20.26 38.92 19.42
CA PHE A 190 -21.04 38.19 18.41
C PHE A 190 -22.54 38.22 18.71
N ASP A 191 -23.34 38.29 17.64
CA ASP A 191 -24.80 38.26 17.76
C ASP A 191 -25.26 36.81 18.03
N PRO A 192 -25.97 36.56 19.15
CA PRO A 192 -26.39 35.21 19.53
C PRO A 192 -27.36 34.55 18.52
N GLU A 193 -28.02 35.32 17.65
CA GLU A 193 -28.89 34.75 16.61
C GLU A 193 -28.10 34.14 15.45
N THR A 194 -26.87 34.59 15.23
CA THR A 194 -26.02 34.19 14.09
C THR A 194 -24.77 33.40 14.48
N ALA A 195 -24.41 33.44 15.77
CA ALA A 195 -23.23 32.77 16.30
C ALA A 195 -23.60 31.46 17.01
N LYS A 196 -23.03 30.35 16.55
CA LYS A 196 -23.22 29.02 17.13
C LYS A 196 -22.03 28.64 17.99
N LEU A 197 -22.30 28.13 19.20
CA LEU A 197 -21.29 27.59 20.10
C LEU A 197 -21.27 26.06 20.07
N HIS A 198 -20.08 25.48 20.00
CA HIS A 198 -19.80 24.06 20.09
C HIS A 198 -18.70 23.83 21.13
N GLU A 199 -19.06 23.29 22.29
CA GLU A 199 -18.10 22.97 23.36
C GLU A 199 -17.74 21.49 23.31
N ILE A 200 -16.44 21.21 23.38
CA ILE A 200 -15.87 19.86 23.26
C ILE A 200 -14.89 19.61 24.41
N ASP A 201 -14.79 18.36 24.89
CA ASP A 201 -13.90 18.03 26.02
C ASP A 201 -12.41 17.95 25.59
N TYR A 202 -11.82 19.11 25.33
CA TYR A 202 -10.48 19.28 24.76
C TYR A 202 -9.66 20.34 25.48
N HIS A 203 -8.33 20.21 25.41
CA HIS A 203 -7.37 21.24 25.79
C HIS A 203 -7.18 22.28 24.67
N HIS A 204 -6.27 23.24 24.85
CA HIS A 204 -6.01 24.32 23.89
C HIS A 204 -5.35 23.84 22.58
N ALA A 205 -6.10 23.18 21.71
CA ALA A 205 -5.64 22.64 20.43
C ALA A 205 -6.82 22.45 19.44
N MET A 206 -6.51 22.33 18.13
CA MET A 206 -7.52 21.98 17.12
C MET A 206 -8.07 20.57 17.39
N PRO A 207 -9.34 20.26 17.09
CA PRO A 207 -9.86 18.89 17.24
C PRO A 207 -9.11 17.89 16.35
N TRP A 208 -8.73 16.71 16.87
CA TRP A 208 -8.04 15.64 16.11
C TRP A 208 -8.64 14.24 16.30
N LYS A 209 -9.71 14.09 17.10
CA LYS A 209 -10.48 12.83 17.15
C LYS A 209 -11.44 12.81 15.95
N PRO A 210 -11.51 11.70 15.18
CA PRO A 210 -12.31 11.64 13.95
C PRO A 210 -13.76 12.10 14.11
N ALA A 211 -14.46 11.68 15.18
CA ALA A 211 -15.85 12.07 15.41
C ALA A 211 -16.04 13.59 15.60
N GLU A 212 -15.12 14.25 16.29
CA GLU A 212 -15.18 15.69 16.56
C GLU A 212 -14.81 16.50 15.32
N VAL A 213 -13.83 16.02 14.55
CA VAL A 213 -13.45 16.62 13.27
C VAL A 213 -14.59 16.52 12.26
N GLN A 214 -15.26 15.37 12.18
CA GLN A 214 -16.44 15.18 11.33
C GLN A 214 -17.61 16.05 11.76
N ALA A 215 -17.85 16.20 13.06
CA ALA A 215 -18.87 17.10 13.59
C ALA A 215 -18.57 18.56 13.21
N LEU A 216 -17.33 19.00 13.39
CA LEU A 216 -16.87 20.34 13.01
C LEU A 216 -17.00 20.58 11.50
N ALA A 217 -16.55 19.65 10.66
CA ALA A 217 -16.69 19.72 9.21
C ALA A 217 -18.17 19.80 8.80
N GLY A 218 -19.03 19.01 9.43
CA GLY A 218 -20.47 19.04 9.20
C GLY A 218 -21.11 20.40 9.52
N GLU A 219 -20.66 21.08 10.56
CA GLU A 219 -21.14 22.42 10.91
C GLU A 219 -20.62 23.51 9.97
N ILE A 220 -19.37 23.41 9.50
CA ILE A 220 -18.82 24.32 8.49
C ILE A 220 -19.60 24.21 7.17
N LYS A 221 -19.92 22.98 6.73
CA LYS A 221 -20.77 22.74 5.56
C LYS A 221 -22.15 23.37 5.72
N LYS A 222 -22.77 23.25 6.91
CA LYS A 222 -24.06 23.87 7.21
C LYS A 222 -24.00 25.40 7.19
N LEU A 223 -22.94 26.01 7.71
CA LEU A 223 -22.73 27.46 7.66
C LEU A 223 -22.71 27.96 6.21
N TYR A 224 -21.92 27.31 5.37
CA TYR A 224 -21.82 27.68 3.95
C TYR A 224 -23.14 27.49 3.19
N GLN A 225 -23.88 26.42 3.48
CA GLN A 225 -25.16 26.12 2.80
C GLN A 225 -26.31 27.06 3.20
N ARG A 226 -26.26 27.67 4.39
CA ARG A 226 -27.31 28.55 4.95
C ARG A 226 -27.15 30.02 4.58
N SER A 227 -26.06 30.43 3.92
CA SER A 227 -25.89 31.83 3.52
C SER A 227 -26.89 32.25 2.41
N PRO A 228 -27.44 33.48 2.43
CA PRO A 228 -28.57 33.89 1.59
C PRO A 228 -28.42 33.69 0.07
N ALA A 229 -27.19 33.58 -0.45
CA ALA A 229 -26.90 33.43 -1.88
C ALA A 229 -27.30 32.06 -2.49
N THR A 230 -27.43 30.99 -1.70
CA THR A 230 -27.76 29.64 -2.21
C THR A 230 -29.26 29.36 -2.28
N LEU A 231 -30.11 30.21 -1.68
CA LEU A 231 -31.57 30.03 -1.70
C LEU A 231 -32.19 30.39 -3.06
N LEU A 232 -31.62 31.39 -3.76
CA LEU A 232 -32.10 31.83 -5.09
C LEU A 232 -31.87 30.76 -6.17
N HIS A 233 -30.74 30.04 -6.08
CA HIS A 233 -30.36 29.00 -7.04
C HIS A 233 -31.28 27.76 -6.96
N LYS A 234 -31.82 27.46 -5.77
CA LYS A 234 -32.80 26.37 -5.57
C LYS A 234 -34.19 26.74 -6.08
N VAL A 235 -34.63 28.00 -5.95
CA VAL A 235 -35.93 28.46 -6.49
C VAL A 235 -35.93 28.41 -8.02
N VAL A 236 -34.85 28.86 -8.66
CA VAL A 236 -34.70 28.82 -10.13
C VAL A 236 -34.68 27.38 -10.65
N ARG A 237 -33.96 26.45 -10.01
CA ARG A 237 -33.97 25.02 -10.40
C ARG A 237 -35.31 24.34 -10.15
N ARG A 238 -36.05 24.72 -9.11
CA ARG A 238 -37.41 24.19 -8.85
C ARG A 238 -38.41 24.70 -9.89
N TRP A 239 -38.28 25.95 -10.32
CA TRP A 239 -39.07 26.56 -11.40
C TRP A 239 -38.79 25.94 -12.78
N ILE A 240 -37.54 25.57 -13.06
CA ILE A 240 -37.16 24.89 -14.31
C ILE A 240 -37.66 23.43 -14.30
N LYS A 241 -37.57 22.71 -13.16
CA LYS A 241 -38.02 21.32 -13.05
C LYS A 241 -39.54 21.15 -13.00
N SER A 242 -40.31 22.16 -12.58
CA SER A 242 -41.78 22.06 -12.49
C SER A 242 -42.51 22.32 -13.80
N GLY A 243 -41.81 22.66 -14.89
CA GLY A 243 -42.42 22.83 -16.22
C GLY A 243 -43.43 23.98 -16.33
N LEU A 244 -43.49 24.90 -15.35
CA LEU A 244 -44.50 25.98 -15.31
C LEU A 244 -44.28 27.07 -16.38
N TRP A 245 -43.13 27.08 -17.05
CA TRP A 245 -42.82 28.06 -18.11
C TRP A 245 -43.67 27.92 -19.38
N SER A 246 -44.25 26.74 -19.63
CA SER A 246 -45.04 26.48 -20.86
C SER A 246 -46.48 26.99 -20.83
N LYS A 247 -46.93 27.60 -19.72
CA LYS A 247 -48.33 28.02 -19.54
C LYS A 247 -48.57 29.53 -19.47
N LEU A 248 -47.54 30.37 -19.57
CA LEU A 248 -47.66 31.81 -19.27
C LEU A 248 -47.33 32.80 -20.39
N LEU A 249 -47.02 32.36 -21.63
CA LEU A 249 -46.79 33.30 -22.73
C LEU A 249 -47.48 32.85 -24.04
N PRO A 250 -48.23 33.73 -24.71
CA PRO A 250 -48.90 33.42 -25.97
C PRO A 250 -47.90 33.39 -27.14
N PRO A 251 -48.21 32.65 -28.22
CA PRO A 251 -47.27 32.43 -29.31
C PRO A 251 -47.35 33.58 -30.32
N SER A 252 -46.45 34.55 -30.23
CA SER A 252 -45.98 35.29 -31.41
C SER A 252 -44.75 36.14 -31.05
N ASN A 253 -43.71 35.99 -31.88
CA ASN A 253 -42.53 36.87 -31.99
C ASN A 253 -41.43 36.76 -30.91
N GLY A 254 -41.01 35.54 -30.58
CA GLY A 254 -39.94 35.27 -29.60
C GLY A 254 -38.60 34.79 -30.17
N GLN A 255 -38.25 35.10 -31.42
CA GLN A 255 -36.97 34.66 -32.02
C GLN A 255 -35.92 35.78 -32.20
N GLU A 256 -36.25 37.05 -31.93
CA GLU A 256 -35.30 38.17 -32.07
C GLU A 256 -34.81 38.79 -30.73
N ILE A 257 -35.33 38.37 -29.57
CA ILE A 257 -34.86 38.87 -28.26
C ILE A 257 -33.81 37.94 -27.62
N ILE A 258 -33.73 36.67 -28.05
CA ILE A 258 -32.80 35.69 -27.51
C ILE A 258 -31.38 35.85 -28.09
N GLU A 259 -31.24 36.34 -29.33
CA GLU A 259 -29.91 36.57 -29.92
C GLU A 259 -29.22 37.84 -29.39
N LEU A 260 -29.97 38.83 -28.87
CA LEU A 260 -29.38 40.07 -28.34
C LEU A 260 -28.74 39.90 -26.95
N PHE A 261 -29.22 38.94 -26.14
CA PHE A 261 -28.68 38.72 -24.78
C PHE A 261 -27.43 37.83 -24.74
N ILE A 262 -27.26 36.92 -25.71
CA ILE A 262 -26.08 36.04 -25.78
C ILE A 262 -24.88 36.78 -26.40
N PHE A 263 -25.13 37.80 -27.23
CA PHE A 263 -24.08 38.57 -27.91
C PHE A 263 -23.31 39.55 -27.00
N ILE A 264 -23.88 39.95 -25.85
CA ILE A 264 -23.28 40.99 -24.98
C ILE A 264 -22.31 40.42 -23.93
N PHE A 265 -22.42 39.12 -23.57
CA PHE A 265 -21.56 38.54 -22.51
C PHE A 265 -20.26 37.91 -23.00
N ILE A 266 -20.06 37.76 -24.31
CA ILE A 266 -18.87 37.12 -24.88
C ILE A 266 -18.12 38.10 -25.81
N ARG A 267 -17.71 39.26 -25.30
CA ARG A 267 -16.57 40.03 -25.84
C ARG A 267 -16.13 41.09 -24.83
N PHE A 268 -15.04 40.85 -24.10
CA PHE A 268 -13.96 41.82 -23.84
C PHE A 268 -12.80 41.14 -23.08
N LYS A 269 -11.82 40.59 -23.83
CA LYS A 269 -10.40 41.00 -23.79
C LYS A 269 -9.61 40.29 -24.91
N THR A 270 -8.94 41.13 -25.68
CA THR A 270 -8.22 41.00 -26.97
C THR A 270 -6.93 40.17 -26.84
N VAL A 271 -6.32 39.61 -27.91
CA VAL A 271 -5.44 40.29 -28.90
C VAL A 271 -5.46 39.61 -30.30
N HIS A 272 -5.30 40.45 -31.33
CA HIS A 272 -5.02 40.28 -32.77
C HIS A 272 -4.16 39.05 -33.15
N SER A 273 -4.16 38.40 -34.32
CA SER A 273 -4.67 38.55 -35.70
C SER A 273 -3.57 37.91 -36.59
N PHE A 274 -3.82 36.80 -37.27
CA PHE A 274 -3.58 36.62 -38.72
C PHE A 274 -4.02 35.21 -39.16
N LYS A 275 -4.87 35.14 -40.18
CA LYS A 275 -5.41 33.95 -40.87
C LYS A 275 -4.88 33.93 -42.31
N VAL A 276 -4.73 32.73 -42.90
CA VAL A 276 -5.05 32.42 -44.32
C VAL A 276 -5.44 30.92 -44.38
N ILE A 277 -6.74 30.55 -44.41
CA ILE A 277 -7.66 30.26 -45.56
C ILE A 277 -7.56 28.77 -46.02
N MET A 278 -8.56 27.92 -45.68
CA MET A 278 -9.67 27.38 -46.54
C MET A 278 -9.19 26.40 -47.63
N ALA A 279 -9.86 25.33 -48.04
CA ALA A 279 -11.08 24.58 -47.68
C ALA A 279 -11.12 23.39 -48.66
N ALA A 280 -11.75 22.26 -48.30
CA ALA A 280 -12.73 21.54 -49.13
C ALA A 280 -13.01 20.12 -48.60
N PHE A 281 -14.29 19.79 -48.66
CA PHE A 281 -14.97 18.60 -48.17
C PHE A 281 -14.97 17.44 -49.19
N ASN A 282 -15.23 16.24 -48.64
CA ASN A 282 -15.92 15.07 -49.24
C ASN A 282 -15.14 14.28 -50.31
N SER A 283 -15.17 12.94 -50.35
CA SER A 283 -16.17 11.98 -49.86
C SER A 283 -15.59 10.56 -49.93
N ALA A 284 -16.11 9.68 -49.08
CA ALA A 284 -15.84 8.24 -49.01
C ALA A 284 -16.10 7.47 -50.33
N LYS A 285 -15.40 6.34 -50.50
CA LYS A 285 -15.98 5.04 -50.92
C LYS A 285 -14.97 3.88 -50.80
N VAL A 286 -15.50 2.77 -50.31
CA VAL A 286 -14.91 1.44 -50.03
C VAL A 286 -15.23 0.48 -51.19
N PHE A 287 -14.57 -0.70 -51.20
CA PHE A 287 -14.77 -1.96 -51.98
C PHE A 287 -13.80 -2.16 -53.17
N ALA A 288 -13.20 -3.33 -53.47
CA ALA A 288 -13.16 -4.68 -52.88
C ALA A 288 -12.03 -5.54 -53.56
N LEU A 289 -11.53 -6.54 -52.84
CA LEU A 289 -11.18 -7.95 -53.21
C LEU A 289 -10.42 -8.35 -54.51
N ALA A 290 -9.36 -9.15 -54.25
CA ALA A 290 -9.10 -10.53 -54.73
C ALA A 290 -8.17 -10.86 -55.95
N LEU A 291 -7.04 -11.50 -55.59
CA LEU A 291 -6.49 -12.82 -56.03
C LEU A 291 -5.69 -13.06 -57.35
N LEU A 292 -4.52 -13.72 -57.14
CA LEU A 292 -3.89 -14.88 -57.83
C LEU A 292 -2.82 -14.74 -58.94
N ALA A 293 -1.61 -15.30 -58.67
CA ALA A 293 -0.81 -16.29 -59.46
C ALA A 293 0.71 -16.20 -59.07
N ILE A 294 1.32 -17.11 -58.29
CA ILE A 294 1.93 -18.46 -58.54
C ILE A 294 3.25 -18.48 -59.37
N PHE A 295 4.40 -18.71 -58.67
CA PHE A 295 5.68 -19.49 -58.87
C PHE A 295 6.15 -19.99 -60.27
N PRO A 296 7.42 -20.49 -60.51
CA PRO A 296 8.46 -21.02 -59.56
C PRO A 296 10.00 -20.79 -59.81
N VAL A 297 10.80 -21.01 -58.75
CA VAL A 297 12.07 -21.80 -58.57
C VAL A 297 13.19 -21.80 -59.65
N LEU A 298 14.46 -21.49 -59.28
CA LEU A 298 15.63 -22.43 -59.27
C LEU A 298 16.99 -21.81 -58.85
N ALA A 299 17.69 -22.56 -57.98
CA ALA A 299 19.14 -22.83 -57.86
C ALA A 299 20.20 -21.74 -57.58
N ALA A 300 20.95 -21.99 -56.50
CA ALA A 300 22.21 -21.35 -56.10
C ALA A 300 23.43 -21.85 -56.90
N PRO A 301 24.55 -21.12 -56.84
CA PRO A 301 25.86 -21.73 -56.67
C PRO A 301 26.57 -21.24 -55.39
N ALA A 302 27.20 -22.18 -54.72
CA ALA A 302 28.00 -21.97 -53.52
C ALA A 302 29.23 -21.10 -53.82
N THR A 303 29.41 -20.01 -53.07
CA THR A 303 30.65 -19.26 -52.97
C THR A 303 31.37 -19.66 -51.67
N LEU A 304 32.52 -20.34 -51.82
CA LEU A 304 33.50 -20.50 -50.76
C LEU A 304 34.05 -19.11 -50.40
N SER A 305 33.59 -18.53 -49.30
CA SER A 305 34.25 -17.36 -48.71
C SER A 305 35.45 -17.83 -47.88
N PRO A 306 36.62 -17.19 -48.01
CA PRO A 306 37.77 -17.48 -47.15
C PRO A 306 37.40 -17.17 -45.71
N ALA A 307 37.89 -17.99 -44.78
CA ALA A 307 37.75 -17.75 -43.35
C ALA A 307 38.36 -16.39 -42.99
N VAL A 308 37.52 -15.37 -42.89
CA VAL A 308 37.85 -14.12 -42.23
C VAL A 308 37.97 -14.48 -40.75
N THR A 309 39.20 -14.65 -40.27
CA THR A 309 39.50 -14.62 -38.84
C THR A 309 39.13 -13.23 -38.35
N SER A 310 37.91 -13.10 -37.81
CA SER A 310 37.52 -11.94 -37.03
C SER A 310 38.55 -11.75 -35.90
N PRO A 311 38.90 -10.50 -35.55
CA PRO A 311 39.76 -10.26 -34.40
C PRO A 311 39.14 -10.96 -33.18
N PRO A 312 39.94 -11.67 -32.36
CA PRO A 312 39.40 -12.43 -31.25
C PRO A 312 38.67 -11.47 -30.32
N GLY A 313 37.38 -11.73 -30.09
CA GLY A 313 36.56 -10.92 -29.18
C GLY A 313 37.16 -10.87 -27.77
N PRO A 314 36.67 -9.96 -26.90
CA PRO A 314 37.17 -9.83 -25.54
C PRO A 314 37.15 -11.19 -24.83
N THR A 315 38.28 -11.60 -24.26
CA THR A 315 38.47 -12.95 -23.71
C THR A 315 38.68 -12.91 -22.20
N VAL A 316 38.05 -13.82 -21.47
CA VAL A 316 38.17 -13.99 -20.01
C VAL A 316 38.43 -15.47 -19.70
N THR A 317 39.29 -15.75 -18.73
CA THR A 317 39.52 -17.12 -18.24
C THR A 317 38.88 -17.29 -16.87
N ILE A 318 38.01 -18.29 -16.73
CA ILE A 318 37.38 -18.70 -15.47
C ILE A 318 37.83 -20.12 -15.11
N ALA A 319 37.48 -20.59 -13.90
CA ALA A 319 37.86 -21.94 -13.45
C ALA A 319 37.38 -23.06 -14.39
N SER A 320 36.25 -22.86 -15.06
CA SER A 320 35.67 -23.85 -15.98
C SER A 320 36.26 -23.79 -17.41
N GLY A 321 37.03 -22.77 -17.77
CA GLY A 321 37.59 -22.63 -19.13
C GLY A 321 37.69 -21.17 -19.63
N VAL A 322 37.97 -21.02 -20.92
CA VAL A 322 38.12 -19.71 -21.58
C VAL A 322 36.81 -19.28 -22.25
N VAL A 323 36.39 -18.04 -22.00
CA VAL A 323 35.17 -17.43 -22.54
C VAL A 323 35.53 -16.27 -23.47
N VAL A 324 35.08 -16.34 -24.72
CA VAL A 324 35.28 -15.32 -25.76
C VAL A 324 33.95 -14.61 -26.00
N GLY A 325 33.90 -13.33 -25.62
CA GLY A 325 32.74 -12.46 -25.80
C GLY A 325 32.78 -11.66 -27.10
N LYS A 326 31.96 -10.61 -27.16
CA LYS A 326 31.95 -9.59 -28.23
C LYS A 326 31.94 -8.19 -27.66
N THR A 327 32.30 -7.21 -28.48
CA THR A 327 32.10 -5.79 -28.17
C THR A 327 30.71 -5.36 -28.61
N THR A 328 30.05 -4.50 -27.83
CA THR A 328 28.71 -3.96 -28.11
C THR A 328 28.64 -2.46 -27.77
N THR A 329 27.66 -1.77 -28.35
CA THR A 329 27.44 -0.31 -28.24
C THR A 329 25.98 -0.03 -27.86
N ILE A 330 25.72 1.13 -27.25
CA ILE A 330 24.36 1.56 -26.95
C ILE A 330 23.65 1.99 -28.25
N SER A 331 22.56 1.33 -28.61
CA SER A 331 21.87 1.54 -29.90
C SER A 331 20.96 2.77 -29.92
N ASN A 332 20.31 3.08 -28.79
CA ASN A 332 19.35 4.18 -28.65
C ASN A 332 19.98 5.48 -28.10
N GLN A 333 21.30 5.52 -27.89
CA GLN A 333 22.02 6.71 -27.44
C GLN A 333 23.28 6.94 -28.30
N PRO A 334 23.14 7.34 -29.57
CA PRO A 334 24.26 7.45 -30.51
C PRO A 334 25.32 8.49 -30.13
N SER A 335 25.00 9.41 -29.21
CA SER A 335 25.97 10.36 -28.64
C SER A 335 26.97 9.69 -27.68
N VAL A 336 26.68 8.49 -27.18
CA VAL A 336 27.58 7.74 -26.30
C VAL A 336 28.45 6.80 -27.15
N THR A 337 29.72 7.15 -27.30
CA THR A 337 30.68 6.40 -28.13
C THR A 337 31.40 5.26 -27.39
N ALA A 338 31.25 5.20 -26.07
CA ALA A 338 31.85 4.16 -25.25
C ALA A 338 31.21 2.78 -25.50
N GLN A 339 32.03 1.74 -25.43
CA GLN A 339 31.64 0.35 -25.73
C GLN A 339 31.58 -0.49 -24.45
N ALA A 340 30.81 -1.59 -24.50
CA ALA A 340 30.84 -2.66 -23.51
C ALA A 340 31.41 -3.95 -24.11
N LYS A 341 31.89 -4.84 -23.23
CA LYS A 341 32.17 -6.24 -23.54
C LYS A 341 30.95 -7.05 -23.07
N ALA A 342 30.39 -7.85 -23.97
CA ALA A 342 29.26 -8.72 -23.71
C ALA A 342 29.70 -10.19 -23.87
N TYR A 343 29.43 -10.99 -22.84
CA TYR A 343 29.65 -12.43 -22.81
C TYR A 343 28.28 -13.09 -22.69
N LEU A 344 27.72 -13.48 -23.83
CA LEU A 344 26.34 -13.93 -23.96
C LEU A 344 26.29 -15.46 -24.03
N GLY A 345 25.48 -16.08 -23.19
CA GLY A 345 25.29 -17.54 -23.22
C GLY A 345 26.40 -18.34 -22.51
N VAL A 346 26.90 -17.86 -21.37
CA VAL A 346 27.86 -18.60 -20.53
C VAL A 346 27.08 -19.61 -19.66
N PRO A 347 27.33 -20.92 -19.75
CA PRO A 347 26.65 -21.91 -18.93
C PRO A 347 27.16 -21.79 -17.49
N PHE A 348 26.23 -21.64 -16.56
CA PHE A 348 26.54 -21.58 -15.13
C PHE A 348 26.29 -22.92 -14.43
N ALA A 349 25.52 -23.81 -15.05
CA ALA A 349 25.22 -25.16 -14.62
C ALA A 349 25.32 -26.15 -15.80
N GLN A 350 25.27 -27.44 -15.52
CA GLN A 350 25.09 -28.48 -16.53
C GLN A 350 23.76 -28.25 -17.25
N SER A 351 23.82 -28.15 -18.57
CA SER A 351 22.68 -27.84 -19.42
C SER A 351 22.73 -28.75 -20.67
N PRO A 352 21.65 -29.49 -21.01
CA PRO A 352 20.36 -29.55 -20.30
C PRO A 352 20.47 -30.17 -18.89
N PRO A 353 19.71 -29.66 -17.91
CA PRO A 353 19.71 -30.20 -16.55
C PRO A 353 18.95 -31.53 -16.48
N LEU A 354 19.21 -32.33 -15.45
CA LEU A 354 18.33 -33.45 -15.13
C LEU A 354 16.97 -32.91 -14.65
N ARG A 355 15.92 -33.22 -15.41
CA ARG A 355 14.56 -32.70 -15.15
C ARG A 355 14.12 -32.94 -13.70
N PHE A 356 13.49 -31.92 -13.12
CA PHE A 356 12.98 -31.89 -11.74
C PHE A 356 14.04 -32.11 -10.64
N SER A 357 15.32 -31.94 -10.98
CA SER A 357 16.44 -32.07 -10.03
C SER A 357 17.14 -30.74 -9.83
N PRO A 358 17.81 -30.54 -8.69
CA PRO A 358 18.68 -29.39 -8.47
C PRO A 358 19.71 -29.20 -9.59
N PRO A 359 20.11 -27.95 -9.91
CA PRO A 359 21.20 -27.70 -10.84
C PRO A 359 22.51 -28.27 -10.31
N VAL A 360 23.37 -28.74 -11.21
CA VAL A 360 24.70 -29.26 -10.91
C VAL A 360 25.74 -28.52 -11.75
N ALA A 361 27.01 -28.54 -11.33
CA ALA A 361 28.07 -27.87 -12.07
C ALA A 361 28.28 -28.52 -13.45
N ALA A 362 28.48 -27.71 -14.48
CA ALA A 362 28.99 -28.22 -15.77
C ALA A 362 30.43 -28.72 -15.61
N ALA A 363 30.82 -29.71 -16.42
CA ALA A 363 32.24 -30.09 -16.55
C ALA A 363 33.08 -28.88 -16.97
N ALA A 364 34.40 -28.90 -16.73
CA ALA A 364 35.35 -27.93 -17.28
C ALA A 364 35.68 -28.25 -18.75
N TRP A 365 35.96 -27.22 -19.55
CA TRP A 365 35.99 -27.31 -21.01
C TRP A 365 37.40 -26.95 -21.46
N SER A 366 37.98 -27.79 -22.32
CA SER A 366 39.37 -27.64 -22.78
C SER A 366 39.54 -26.60 -23.89
N SER A 367 38.46 -26.31 -24.62
CA SER A 367 38.46 -25.39 -25.76
C SER A 367 37.71 -24.10 -25.40
N PRO A 368 38.18 -22.92 -25.85
CA PRO A 368 37.48 -21.66 -25.63
C PRO A 368 36.07 -21.66 -26.22
N ILE A 369 35.14 -20.98 -25.56
CA ILE A 369 33.75 -20.88 -26.03
C ILE A 369 33.34 -19.51 -26.48
N GLN A 370 32.55 -19.50 -27.54
CA GLN A 370 32.08 -18.31 -28.22
C GLN A 370 30.79 -17.82 -27.55
N ALA A 371 30.93 -17.06 -26.46
CA ALA A 371 29.84 -16.42 -25.74
C ALA A 371 29.43 -15.10 -26.43
N GLN A 372 29.00 -15.18 -27.70
CA GLN A 372 28.72 -14.00 -28.55
C GLN A 372 27.25 -13.85 -28.93
N ALA A 373 26.43 -14.86 -28.61
CA ALA A 373 25.01 -14.91 -28.91
C ALA A 373 24.22 -15.37 -27.68
N LEU A 374 23.01 -14.82 -27.56
CA LEU A 374 22.06 -15.21 -26.53
C LEU A 374 21.64 -16.68 -26.72
N LYS A 375 21.34 -17.34 -25.61
CA LYS A 375 20.93 -18.75 -25.59
C LYS A 375 19.39 -18.88 -25.46
N PRO A 376 18.84 -20.04 -25.89
CA PRO A 376 17.40 -20.31 -25.78
C PRO A 376 16.87 -20.07 -24.37
N SER A 377 15.60 -19.65 -24.30
CA SER A 377 14.84 -19.56 -23.05
C SER A 377 14.60 -20.95 -22.48
N CYS A 378 14.37 -21.05 -21.17
CA CYS A 378 13.80 -22.28 -20.61
C CYS A 378 12.38 -22.48 -21.13
N ILE A 379 11.93 -23.74 -21.20
CA ILE A 379 10.57 -24.08 -21.63
C ILE A 379 9.55 -23.35 -20.73
N GLY A 380 8.81 -22.41 -21.30
CA GLY A 380 7.77 -21.63 -20.63
C GLY A 380 6.38 -21.87 -21.22
N GLN A 381 5.37 -21.32 -20.56
CA GLN A 381 3.97 -21.33 -21.01
C GLN A 381 3.65 -20.16 -21.95
N LEU A 382 4.38 -20.06 -23.06
CA LEU A 382 4.06 -19.15 -24.15
C LEU A 382 3.33 -19.89 -25.29
N GLN A 383 2.27 -19.29 -25.81
CA GLN A 383 1.51 -19.83 -26.93
C GLN A 383 2.25 -19.57 -28.26
N ASP A 384 2.48 -20.60 -29.06
CA ASP A 384 3.17 -20.50 -30.37
C ASP A 384 2.28 -19.89 -31.49
N THR A 385 1.32 -19.04 -31.15
CA THR A 385 0.40 -18.42 -32.11
C THR A 385 0.84 -17.00 -32.45
N ASN A 386 0.75 -16.62 -33.72
CA ASN A 386 0.95 -15.25 -34.23
C ASN A 386 0.00 -14.19 -33.63
N ASP A 387 -0.86 -14.56 -32.66
CA ASP A 387 -1.74 -13.68 -31.90
C ASP A 387 -1.22 -13.60 -30.46
N THR A 388 -0.09 -12.89 -30.30
CA THR A 388 0.65 -12.73 -29.02
C THR A 388 0.11 -11.60 -28.15
N SER A 389 -1.05 -11.03 -28.49
CA SER A 389 -1.51 -9.75 -27.97
C SER A 389 -1.92 -9.75 -26.49
N ALA A 390 -2.20 -10.92 -25.89
CA ALA A 390 -2.76 -10.99 -24.53
C ALA A 390 -1.77 -11.40 -23.41
N LEU A 391 -0.63 -12.05 -23.73
CA LEU A 391 0.26 -12.66 -22.70
C LEU A 391 1.73 -12.21 -22.75
N THR A 392 2.17 -11.56 -23.83
CA THR A 392 3.54 -11.04 -23.97
C THR A 392 3.51 -9.53 -24.06
N ASN A 393 4.39 -8.84 -23.32
CA ASN A 393 4.55 -7.40 -23.49
C ASN A 393 5.23 -7.17 -24.86
N PRO A 394 4.62 -6.39 -25.78
CA PRO A 394 5.23 -6.09 -27.08
C PRO A 394 6.67 -5.54 -27.00
N ILE A 395 7.06 -4.96 -25.86
CA ILE A 395 8.39 -4.41 -25.61
C ILE A 395 9.45 -5.50 -25.31
N ASP A 396 9.03 -6.71 -24.90
CA ASP A 396 9.96 -7.83 -24.63
C ASP A 396 10.77 -8.25 -25.87
N GLY A 397 10.27 -7.88 -27.07
CA GLY A 397 10.90 -8.17 -28.35
C GLY A 397 10.42 -9.49 -28.95
N PRO A 398 11.13 -10.04 -29.96
CA PRO A 398 10.71 -11.26 -30.64
C PRO A 398 10.77 -12.48 -29.71
N ILE A 399 9.86 -13.44 -29.93
CA ILE A 399 9.87 -14.74 -29.22
C ILE A 399 11.23 -15.41 -29.42
N ILE A 400 11.87 -15.76 -28.31
CA ILE A 400 13.15 -16.48 -28.29
C ILE A 400 12.86 -17.98 -28.32
N PRO A 401 13.63 -18.80 -29.08
CA PRO A 401 13.50 -20.26 -29.03
C PRO A 401 13.58 -20.80 -27.61
N GLU A 402 12.81 -21.84 -27.31
CA GLU A 402 12.80 -22.49 -25.99
C GLU A 402 13.53 -23.84 -26.04
N SER A 403 14.20 -24.21 -24.95
CA SER A 403 14.90 -25.48 -24.80
C SER A 403 15.00 -25.89 -23.33
N GLU A 404 15.14 -27.19 -23.04
CA GLU A 404 15.61 -27.64 -21.72
C GLU A 404 17.10 -27.32 -21.52
N ASP A 405 17.87 -27.21 -22.62
CA ASP A 405 19.22 -26.67 -22.60
C ASP A 405 19.17 -25.13 -22.51
N CYS A 406 18.92 -24.62 -21.30
CA CYS A 406 18.66 -23.20 -21.05
C CYS A 406 19.44 -22.58 -19.88
N LEU A 407 20.23 -23.32 -19.09
CA LEU A 407 20.89 -22.79 -17.88
C LEU A 407 22.17 -21.98 -18.19
N TYR A 408 21.95 -20.83 -18.82
CA TYR A 408 22.96 -19.88 -19.25
C TYR A 408 22.76 -18.50 -18.60
N LEU A 409 23.84 -17.74 -18.50
CA LEU A 409 23.85 -16.34 -18.07
C LEU A 409 24.57 -15.47 -19.09
N ASN A 410 24.30 -14.17 -19.01
CA ASN A 410 24.90 -13.14 -19.83
C ASN A 410 25.61 -12.14 -18.91
N VAL A 411 26.82 -11.72 -19.29
CA VAL A 411 27.60 -10.71 -18.54
C VAL A 411 27.91 -9.53 -19.45
N TYR A 412 27.53 -8.32 -19.02
CA TYR A 412 27.83 -7.06 -19.66
C TYR A 412 28.78 -6.26 -18.76
N THR A 413 29.92 -5.83 -19.29
CA THR A 413 30.94 -5.12 -18.51
C THR A 413 31.52 -3.95 -19.32
N PRO A 414 31.94 -2.84 -18.68
CA PRO A 414 32.52 -1.70 -19.39
C PRO A 414 33.78 -2.10 -20.18
N ALA A 415 34.07 -1.44 -21.30
CA ALA A 415 35.26 -1.79 -22.11
C ALA A 415 36.60 -1.70 -21.35
N ASN A 416 36.71 -0.79 -20.38
CA ASN A 416 37.90 -0.62 -19.54
C ASN A 416 38.01 -1.65 -18.40
N ALA A 417 36.97 -2.46 -18.15
CA ALA A 417 36.98 -3.43 -17.09
C ALA A 417 37.90 -4.61 -17.40
N THR A 418 38.69 -4.97 -16.39
CA THR A 418 39.67 -6.08 -16.37
C THR A 418 39.62 -6.78 -15.02
N ALA A 419 40.21 -7.96 -14.91
CA ALA A 419 40.31 -8.66 -13.64
C ALA A 419 40.90 -7.75 -12.54
N GLY A 420 40.21 -7.62 -11.40
CA GLY A 420 40.59 -6.74 -10.30
C GLY A 420 40.09 -5.29 -10.39
N SER A 421 39.29 -4.93 -11.41
CA SER A 421 38.65 -3.60 -11.50
C SER A 421 37.63 -3.34 -10.38
N ASN A 422 37.14 -4.40 -9.71
CA ASN A 422 36.24 -4.36 -8.55
C ASN A 422 35.00 -3.46 -8.75
N LYS A 423 34.37 -3.57 -9.91
CA LYS A 423 33.14 -2.84 -10.25
C LYS A 423 31.93 -3.44 -9.52
N PRO A 424 30.95 -2.63 -9.08
CA PRO A 424 29.69 -3.16 -8.55
C PRO A 424 29.01 -4.09 -9.54
N VAL A 425 28.32 -5.12 -9.04
CA VAL A 425 27.64 -6.12 -9.85
C VAL A 425 26.13 -6.00 -9.64
N MET A 426 25.38 -5.83 -10.71
CA MET A 426 23.91 -5.85 -10.74
C MET A 426 23.45 -7.20 -11.30
N PHE A 427 22.76 -7.99 -10.49
CA PHE A 427 22.32 -9.34 -10.82
C PHE A 427 20.80 -9.39 -11.02
N TRP A 428 20.37 -9.56 -12.27
CA TRP A 428 18.98 -9.46 -12.71
C TRP A 428 18.23 -10.79 -12.65
N LEU A 429 17.02 -10.75 -12.08
CA LEU A 429 16.03 -11.83 -12.09
C LEU A 429 14.78 -11.34 -12.84
N PHE A 430 14.44 -11.99 -13.95
CA PHE A 430 13.30 -11.59 -14.81
C PHE A 430 11.94 -11.93 -14.18
N GLY A 431 10.88 -11.23 -14.61
CA GLY A 431 9.61 -11.15 -13.89
C GLY A 431 8.39 -11.93 -14.37
N GLN A 432 8.48 -12.66 -15.47
CA GLN A 432 7.28 -12.92 -16.24
C GLN A 432 6.36 -14.03 -15.71
N GLY A 433 5.06 -13.77 -15.83
CA GLY A 433 4.02 -14.81 -15.90
C GLY A 433 3.83 -15.67 -14.68
N ASN A 434 3.91 -15.14 -13.45
CA ASN A 434 3.70 -15.96 -12.23
C ASN A 434 4.67 -17.17 -12.18
N LEU A 435 5.93 -16.98 -12.62
CA LEU A 435 6.99 -18.00 -12.78
C LEU A 435 6.71 -19.06 -13.87
N GLN A 436 5.75 -18.83 -14.77
CA GLN A 436 5.38 -19.78 -15.83
C GLN A 436 6.16 -19.59 -17.13
N TYR A 437 6.74 -18.42 -17.39
CA TYR A 437 7.53 -18.12 -18.59
C TYR A 437 8.52 -16.96 -18.34
N GLY A 438 9.30 -16.60 -19.37
CA GLY A 438 10.27 -15.50 -19.33
C GLY A 438 11.69 -15.97 -19.66
N SER A 439 12.60 -14.99 -19.81
CA SER A 439 13.98 -15.28 -20.20
C SER A 439 14.91 -14.13 -19.85
N GLY A 440 16.09 -14.44 -19.33
CA GLY A 440 17.18 -13.48 -19.14
C GLY A 440 17.84 -13.06 -20.46
N SER A 441 17.45 -13.68 -21.57
CA SER A 441 17.92 -13.37 -22.92
C SER A 441 17.06 -12.33 -23.66
N LEU A 442 16.02 -11.76 -23.05
CA LEU A 442 15.20 -10.75 -23.73
C LEU A 442 15.97 -9.46 -23.99
N GLN A 443 15.69 -8.81 -25.13
CA GLN A 443 16.41 -7.60 -25.56
C GLN A 443 16.18 -6.41 -24.63
N VAL A 444 15.01 -6.34 -23.99
CA VAL A 444 14.70 -5.30 -23.00
C VAL A 444 15.64 -5.36 -21.79
N TYR A 445 16.26 -6.51 -21.51
CA TYR A 445 17.25 -6.71 -20.44
C TYR A 445 18.70 -6.57 -20.90
N ASP A 446 18.96 -5.99 -22.08
CA ASP A 446 20.33 -5.74 -22.53
C ASP A 446 21.05 -4.77 -21.58
N GLY A 447 22.07 -5.28 -20.89
CA GLY A 447 22.82 -4.52 -19.88
C GLY A 447 23.85 -3.53 -20.43
N THR A 448 23.95 -3.33 -21.75
CA THR A 448 24.99 -2.50 -22.38
C THR A 448 24.94 -1.04 -21.90
N SER A 449 23.76 -0.42 -21.87
CA SER A 449 23.62 0.98 -21.44
C SER A 449 23.99 1.15 -19.98
N LEU A 450 23.48 0.29 -19.10
CA LEU A 450 23.82 0.29 -17.67
C LEU A 450 25.33 0.12 -17.46
N ALA A 451 25.94 -0.88 -18.10
CA ALA A 451 27.37 -1.14 -17.96
C ALA A 451 28.20 0.09 -18.38
N VAL A 452 27.90 0.69 -19.53
CA VAL A 452 28.67 1.85 -20.04
C VAL A 452 28.40 3.11 -19.23
N THR A 453 27.15 3.50 -19.04
CA THR A 453 26.79 4.80 -18.45
C THR A 453 27.00 4.83 -16.94
N GLN A 454 26.91 3.67 -16.28
CA GLN A 454 27.06 3.55 -14.84
C GLN A 454 28.34 2.83 -14.43
N ASP A 455 29.23 2.40 -15.33
CA ASP A 455 30.51 1.77 -14.93
C ASP A 455 30.32 0.60 -13.93
N VAL A 456 29.36 -0.27 -14.24
CA VAL A 456 28.94 -1.45 -13.44
C VAL A 456 29.00 -2.72 -14.29
N VAL A 457 29.04 -3.89 -13.65
CA VAL A 457 28.84 -5.18 -14.32
C VAL A 457 27.39 -5.60 -14.18
N VAL A 458 26.73 -5.93 -15.28
CA VAL A 458 25.34 -6.43 -15.29
C VAL A 458 25.35 -7.91 -15.64
N VAL A 459 24.63 -8.72 -14.85
CA VAL A 459 24.46 -10.16 -15.06
C VAL A 459 22.98 -10.47 -15.20
N THR A 460 22.58 -11.08 -16.31
CA THR A 460 21.22 -11.62 -16.49
C THR A 460 21.30 -13.15 -16.60
N ILE A 461 20.30 -13.86 -16.07
CA ILE A 461 20.30 -15.33 -16.06
C ILE A 461 19.02 -15.92 -16.61
N ASN A 462 19.11 -17.14 -17.14
CA ASN A 462 17.96 -18.03 -17.28
C ASN A 462 17.84 -18.93 -16.04
N TYR A 463 16.59 -19.18 -15.63
CA TYR A 463 16.24 -20.19 -14.62
C TYR A 463 14.98 -20.94 -15.07
N ARG A 464 14.81 -22.19 -14.64
CA ARG A 464 13.66 -23.02 -15.04
C ARG A 464 12.35 -22.46 -14.50
N THR A 465 11.32 -22.48 -15.34
CA THR A 465 9.96 -21.98 -15.10
C THR A 465 8.93 -23.13 -15.14
N ASN A 466 7.66 -22.83 -14.84
CA ASN A 466 6.52 -23.78 -14.83
C ASN A 466 6.79 -25.09 -14.07
N ILE A 467 6.11 -26.19 -14.41
CA ILE A 467 6.40 -27.55 -13.91
C ILE A 467 7.88 -27.97 -13.98
N PHE A 468 8.69 -27.48 -14.94
CA PHE A 468 10.12 -27.81 -15.04
C PHE A 468 10.95 -27.18 -13.92
N GLY A 469 10.56 -26.00 -13.44
CA GLY A 469 11.17 -25.28 -12.32
C GLY A 469 10.48 -25.50 -10.97
N PHE A 470 9.18 -25.76 -10.96
CA PHE A 470 8.31 -25.75 -9.78
C PHE A 470 7.33 -26.94 -9.82
N SER A 471 7.89 -28.15 -9.84
CA SER A 471 7.12 -29.37 -10.09
C SER A 471 6.01 -29.67 -9.09
N SER A 472 6.15 -29.21 -7.83
CA SER A 472 5.27 -29.56 -6.70
C SER A 472 5.07 -31.07 -6.51
N SER A 473 6.02 -31.88 -6.99
CA SER A 473 5.96 -33.33 -6.89
C SER A 473 6.33 -33.78 -5.47
N PRO A 474 5.49 -34.57 -4.78
CA PRO A 474 5.82 -35.12 -3.48
C PRO A 474 6.93 -36.18 -3.53
N GLU A 475 7.30 -36.65 -4.73
CA GLU A 475 8.41 -37.60 -4.94
C GLU A 475 9.77 -36.90 -4.95
N VAL A 476 9.81 -35.58 -5.15
CA VAL A 476 11.05 -34.80 -5.09
C VAL A 476 11.39 -34.53 -3.62
N PRO A 477 12.64 -34.79 -3.19
CA PRO A 477 13.04 -34.58 -1.79
C PRO A 477 12.79 -33.15 -1.31
N PHE A 478 12.52 -33.02 -0.01
CA PHE A 478 12.46 -31.73 0.68
C PHE A 478 13.71 -30.89 0.38
N GLY A 479 13.51 -29.60 0.08
CA GLY A 479 14.54 -28.66 -0.33
C GLY A 479 14.82 -28.65 -1.83
N SER A 480 14.16 -29.48 -2.64
CA SER A 480 14.47 -29.66 -4.07
C SER A 480 13.27 -29.47 -5.00
N GLN A 481 12.07 -29.22 -4.48
CA GLN A 481 10.85 -29.12 -5.30
C GLN A 481 10.82 -27.85 -6.17
N ASN A 482 11.48 -26.78 -5.70
CA ASN A 482 11.57 -25.48 -6.37
C ASN A 482 12.92 -25.33 -7.09
N SER A 483 13.16 -26.17 -8.09
CA SER A 483 14.36 -26.17 -8.92
C SER A 483 14.67 -24.80 -9.54
N GLY A 484 13.66 -24.00 -9.92
CA GLY A 484 13.85 -22.64 -10.45
C GLY A 484 14.56 -21.70 -9.45
N PHE A 485 14.17 -21.73 -8.17
CA PHE A 485 14.88 -20.97 -7.13
C PHE A 485 16.29 -21.51 -6.86
N LEU A 486 16.49 -22.82 -7.01
CA LEU A 486 17.83 -23.42 -6.89
C LEU A 486 18.74 -23.01 -8.05
N ASP A 487 18.21 -22.86 -9.28
CA ASP A 487 18.95 -22.34 -10.43
C ASP A 487 19.47 -20.92 -10.17
N GLN A 488 18.62 -20.05 -9.63
CA GLN A 488 18.99 -18.68 -9.25
C GLN A 488 20.10 -18.66 -8.19
N ARG A 489 19.98 -19.50 -7.15
CA ARG A 489 21.01 -19.65 -6.11
C ARG A 489 22.32 -20.17 -6.69
N PHE A 490 22.27 -21.12 -7.63
CA PHE A 490 23.44 -21.70 -8.28
C PHE A 490 24.14 -20.67 -9.19
N ALA A 491 23.38 -19.86 -9.91
CA ALA A 491 23.90 -18.73 -10.68
C ALA A 491 24.58 -17.68 -9.77
N LEU A 492 24.02 -17.35 -8.61
CA LEU A 492 24.68 -16.48 -7.63
C LEU A 492 26.00 -17.07 -7.13
N GLN A 493 26.06 -18.38 -6.89
CA GLN A 493 27.32 -19.05 -6.56
C GLN A 493 28.34 -18.97 -7.70
N TRP A 494 27.89 -19.06 -8.96
CA TRP A 494 28.75 -18.86 -10.12
C TRP A 494 29.30 -17.43 -10.15
N VAL A 495 28.46 -16.42 -9.90
CA VAL A 495 28.87 -15.01 -9.85
C VAL A 495 29.92 -14.80 -8.77
N GLN A 496 29.68 -15.30 -7.55
CA GLN A 496 30.63 -15.22 -6.44
C GLN A 496 32.00 -15.79 -6.78
N LYS A 497 32.06 -16.88 -7.56
CA LYS A 497 33.32 -17.54 -7.94
C LYS A 497 34.03 -16.90 -9.14
N ASN A 498 33.29 -16.31 -10.08
CA ASN A 498 33.83 -15.99 -11.41
C ASN A 498 33.80 -14.50 -11.77
N ILE A 499 32.92 -13.69 -11.17
CA ILE A 499 32.65 -12.32 -11.66
C ILE A 499 33.87 -11.39 -11.57
N ALA A 500 34.80 -11.68 -10.66
CA ALA A 500 36.08 -10.99 -10.53
C ALA A 500 36.89 -10.98 -11.84
N GLN A 501 36.81 -12.05 -12.64
CA GLN A 501 37.53 -12.16 -13.92
C GLN A 501 36.92 -11.29 -15.01
N PHE A 502 35.64 -10.94 -14.88
CA PHE A 502 34.92 -10.00 -15.74
C PHE A 502 35.05 -8.54 -15.26
N GLY A 503 35.79 -8.31 -14.18
CA GLY A 503 36.03 -7.01 -13.57
C GLY A 503 35.02 -6.60 -12.49
N GLY A 504 34.08 -7.47 -12.13
CA GLY A 504 33.11 -7.23 -11.05
C GLY A 504 33.69 -7.52 -9.67
N ASP A 505 33.07 -6.98 -8.63
CA ASP A 505 33.42 -7.22 -7.23
C ASP A 505 32.38 -8.19 -6.61
N PRO A 506 32.77 -9.43 -6.24
CA PRO A 506 31.85 -10.39 -5.62
C PRO A 506 31.33 -9.93 -4.26
N ALA A 507 32.00 -8.99 -3.58
CA ALA A 507 31.51 -8.39 -2.34
C ALA A 507 30.47 -7.27 -2.59
N LYS A 508 30.36 -6.77 -3.84
CA LYS A 508 29.43 -5.69 -4.23
C LYS A 508 28.34 -6.15 -5.19
N VAL A 509 27.81 -7.35 -4.98
CA VAL A 509 26.64 -7.86 -5.72
C VAL A 509 25.34 -7.31 -5.13
N MET A 510 24.53 -6.67 -5.98
CA MET A 510 23.15 -6.30 -5.73
C MET A 510 22.23 -7.21 -6.55
N ILE A 511 21.23 -7.80 -5.91
CA ILE A 511 20.17 -8.54 -6.62
C ILE A 511 19.01 -7.61 -6.93
N PHE A 512 18.45 -7.70 -8.13
CA PHE A 512 17.26 -6.93 -8.50
C PHE A 512 16.39 -7.72 -9.48
N GLY A 513 15.10 -7.49 -9.41
CA GLY A 513 14.14 -8.18 -10.26
C GLY A 513 12.78 -7.54 -10.21
N GLU A 514 12.02 -7.77 -11.27
CA GLU A 514 10.68 -7.23 -11.47
C GLU A 514 9.62 -8.34 -11.36
N SER A 515 8.41 -8.05 -10.88
CA SER A 515 7.29 -9.00 -10.81
C SER A 515 7.64 -10.34 -10.15
N ALA A 516 7.60 -11.48 -10.86
CA ALA A 516 8.02 -12.79 -10.33
C ALA A 516 9.54 -12.89 -10.03
N GLY A 517 10.34 -12.03 -10.63
CA GLY A 517 11.76 -11.81 -10.34
C GLY A 517 11.92 -10.97 -9.08
N GLY A 518 11.05 -9.99 -8.86
CA GLY A 518 10.91 -9.27 -7.59
C GLY A 518 10.50 -10.22 -6.44
N GLU A 519 9.58 -11.15 -6.71
CA GLU A 519 9.26 -12.27 -5.81
C GLU A 519 10.49 -13.17 -5.57
N SER A 520 11.25 -13.48 -6.61
CA SER A 520 12.49 -14.27 -6.47
C SER A 520 13.53 -13.57 -5.58
N VAL A 521 13.71 -12.25 -5.73
CA VAL A 521 14.52 -11.42 -4.82
C VAL A 521 13.96 -11.50 -3.39
N LYS A 522 12.65 -11.35 -3.23
CA LYS A 522 11.97 -11.45 -1.92
C LYS A 522 12.23 -12.79 -1.24
N GLN A 523 12.21 -13.90 -1.98
CA GLN A 523 12.50 -15.24 -1.46
C GLN A 523 13.98 -15.45 -1.15
N LEU A 524 14.89 -14.86 -1.92
CA LEU A 524 16.33 -14.85 -1.59
C LEU A 524 16.62 -14.02 -0.33
N LEU A 525 15.82 -13.00 -0.02
CA LEU A 525 15.91 -12.28 1.25
C LEU A 525 15.31 -13.07 2.41
N ALA A 526 14.18 -13.77 2.20
CA ALA A 526 13.50 -14.54 3.24
C ALA A 526 14.21 -15.86 3.60
N SER A 527 14.82 -16.52 2.62
CA SER A 527 15.61 -17.75 2.77
C SER A 527 16.98 -17.54 2.14
N PRO A 528 17.86 -16.73 2.76
CA PRO A 528 19.13 -16.36 2.17
C PRO A 528 20.11 -17.54 2.13
N PRO A 529 20.89 -17.69 1.05
CA PRO A 529 22.05 -18.57 1.05
C PRO A 529 23.06 -18.13 2.13
N SER A 530 23.75 -19.11 2.72
CA SER A 530 24.86 -18.85 3.66
C SER A 530 26.16 -19.41 3.07
N PRO A 531 27.24 -18.61 2.96
CA PRO A 531 27.31 -17.17 3.28
C PRO A 531 26.46 -16.31 2.32
N LEU A 532 26.07 -15.12 2.78
CA LEU A 532 25.21 -14.20 2.01
C LEU A 532 25.95 -13.69 0.76
N PRO A 533 25.43 -13.94 -0.47
CA PRO A 533 26.15 -13.64 -1.71
C PRO A 533 25.82 -12.26 -2.31
N PHE A 534 25.17 -11.37 -1.57
CA PHE A 534 24.79 -10.03 -2.01
C PHE A 534 24.74 -9.06 -0.81
N HIS A 535 24.84 -7.76 -1.08
CA HIS A 535 24.87 -6.71 -0.03
C HIS A 535 23.71 -5.70 -0.12
N SER A 536 22.91 -5.75 -1.20
CA SER A 536 21.70 -4.94 -1.36
C SER A 536 20.71 -5.61 -2.31
N ALA A 537 19.45 -5.17 -2.25
CA ALA A 537 18.37 -5.75 -3.06
C ALA A 537 17.39 -4.68 -3.58
N ILE A 538 16.84 -4.92 -4.77
CA ILE A 538 15.74 -4.13 -5.34
C ILE A 538 14.59 -5.06 -5.74
N MET A 539 13.37 -4.76 -5.29
CA MET A 539 12.15 -5.48 -5.64
C MET A 539 11.22 -4.54 -6.41
N GLU A 540 11.20 -4.70 -7.74
CA GLU A 540 10.39 -3.89 -8.65
C GLU A 540 9.04 -4.61 -8.83
N SER A 541 7.93 -3.93 -8.52
CA SER A 541 6.58 -4.40 -8.82
C SER A 541 6.30 -5.83 -8.33
N GLN A 542 6.84 -6.18 -7.15
CA GLN A 542 6.74 -7.54 -6.60
C GLN A 542 5.29 -7.95 -6.30
N GLN A 543 4.95 -9.21 -6.57
CA GLN A 543 3.62 -9.76 -6.28
C GLN A 543 3.60 -10.43 -4.90
N THR A 544 2.42 -10.53 -4.29
CA THR A 544 2.27 -11.01 -2.89
C THR A 544 1.67 -12.40 -2.81
N PHE A 545 1.14 -12.89 -3.92
CA PHE A 545 0.57 -14.21 -4.07
C PHE A 545 0.90 -14.71 -5.47
N LEU A 546 1.09 -16.02 -5.59
CA LEU A 546 1.29 -16.72 -6.86
C LEU A 546 0.05 -17.59 -7.10
N ILE A 547 -0.49 -17.58 -8.31
CA ILE A 547 -1.78 -18.22 -8.63
C ILE A 547 -1.55 -19.69 -9.03
N GLY A 548 -2.46 -20.57 -8.62
CA GLY A 548 -2.51 -21.98 -9.04
C GLY A 548 -2.44 -22.98 -7.89
N ASP A 549 -2.66 -24.26 -8.20
CA ASP A 549 -2.48 -25.39 -7.28
C ASP A 549 -1.43 -26.34 -7.89
N GLY A 550 -0.17 -26.15 -7.49
CA GLY A 550 0.94 -26.91 -8.06
C GLY A 550 0.80 -28.42 -7.87
N LYS A 551 0.27 -28.88 -6.72
CA LYS A 551 0.13 -30.31 -6.42
C LYS A 551 -1.01 -30.92 -7.23
N ALA A 552 -2.18 -30.28 -7.28
CA ALA A 552 -3.29 -30.77 -8.10
C ALA A 552 -2.92 -30.77 -9.59
N ASN A 553 -2.23 -29.73 -10.06
CA ASN A 553 -1.81 -29.61 -11.45
C ASN A 553 -0.73 -30.63 -11.81
N TYR A 554 0.20 -30.95 -10.91
CA TYR A 554 1.14 -32.07 -11.09
C TYR A 554 0.42 -33.41 -11.28
N LEU A 555 -0.60 -33.69 -10.45
CA LEU A 555 -1.41 -34.91 -10.56
C LEU A 555 -2.20 -34.96 -11.88
N ASN A 556 -2.71 -33.83 -12.36
CA ASN A 556 -3.37 -33.74 -13.67
C ASN A 556 -2.40 -34.10 -14.82
N VAL A 557 -1.16 -33.61 -14.76
CA VAL A 557 -0.12 -33.95 -15.74
C VAL A 557 0.22 -35.44 -15.70
N LEU A 558 0.37 -36.03 -14.50
CA LEU A 558 0.58 -37.47 -14.35
C LEU A 558 -0.56 -38.27 -14.99
N ALA A 559 -1.81 -37.93 -14.67
CA ALA A 559 -2.99 -38.62 -15.18
C ALA A 559 -3.09 -38.52 -16.71
N HIS A 560 -2.81 -37.34 -17.29
CA HIS A 560 -2.88 -37.14 -18.74
C HIS A 560 -1.90 -38.03 -19.52
N PHE A 561 -0.67 -38.18 -19.03
CA PHE A 561 0.35 -39.00 -19.67
C PHE A 561 0.36 -40.47 -19.21
N GLY A 562 -0.61 -40.89 -18.40
CA GLY A 562 -0.65 -42.26 -17.86
C GLY A 562 0.53 -42.60 -16.94
N CYS A 563 1.15 -41.58 -16.35
CA CYS A 563 2.29 -41.72 -15.45
C CYS A 563 1.84 -41.84 -13.99
N THR A 564 2.56 -42.64 -13.21
CA THR A 564 2.36 -42.78 -11.76
C THR A 564 3.52 -42.24 -10.93
N THR A 565 4.63 -41.87 -11.58
CA THR A 565 5.87 -41.39 -10.93
C THR A 565 6.53 -40.28 -11.75
N ILE A 566 7.38 -39.49 -11.10
CA ILE A 566 8.19 -38.45 -11.75
C ILE A 566 9.21 -39.05 -12.73
N GLN A 567 9.64 -40.29 -12.50
CA GLN A 567 10.55 -41.01 -13.40
C GLN A 567 9.89 -41.31 -14.74
N CYS A 568 8.58 -41.58 -14.75
CA CYS A 568 7.80 -41.70 -15.99
C CYS A 568 7.72 -40.36 -16.73
N LEU A 569 7.43 -39.25 -16.02
CA LEU A 569 7.37 -37.92 -16.63
C LEU A 569 8.69 -37.44 -17.24
N ARG A 570 9.84 -37.93 -16.75
CA ARG A 570 11.14 -37.67 -17.37
C ARG A 570 11.28 -38.27 -18.79
N GLN A 571 10.48 -39.27 -19.13
CA GLN A 571 10.48 -39.89 -20.46
C GLN A 571 9.52 -39.22 -21.44
N VAL A 572 8.59 -38.39 -20.95
CA VAL A 572 7.67 -37.62 -21.79
C VAL A 572 8.44 -36.45 -22.41
N SER A 573 8.15 -36.10 -23.66
CA SER A 573 8.82 -34.97 -24.32
C SER A 573 8.44 -33.65 -23.62
N ALA A 574 9.39 -32.71 -23.53
CA ALA A 574 9.11 -31.41 -22.92
C ALA A 574 8.05 -30.62 -23.70
N ALA A 575 8.02 -30.79 -25.03
CA ALA A 575 7.02 -30.18 -25.90
C ALA A 575 5.60 -30.69 -25.60
N ASP A 576 5.42 -32.00 -25.37
CA ASP A 576 4.12 -32.56 -25.04
C ASP A 576 3.63 -32.05 -23.67
N ILE A 577 4.52 -32.01 -22.66
CA ILE A 577 4.19 -31.44 -21.35
C ILE A 577 3.80 -29.96 -21.49
N LYS A 578 4.58 -29.15 -22.23
CA LYS A 578 4.28 -27.74 -22.51
C LYS A 578 2.89 -27.61 -23.14
N ASN A 579 2.64 -28.35 -24.23
CA ASN A 579 1.37 -28.29 -24.97
C ASN A 579 0.16 -28.65 -24.10
N TYR A 580 0.26 -29.71 -23.29
CA TYR A 580 -0.81 -30.08 -22.38
C TYR A 580 -1.04 -29.02 -21.30
N THR A 581 0.02 -28.57 -20.62
CA THR A 581 -0.12 -27.59 -19.53
C THR A 581 -0.68 -26.25 -20.03
N LEU A 582 -0.30 -25.82 -21.23
CA LEU A 582 -0.90 -24.67 -21.92
C LEU A 582 -2.39 -24.89 -22.22
N THR A 583 -2.73 -26.00 -22.89
CA THR A 583 -4.11 -26.28 -23.31
C THR A 583 -5.06 -26.44 -22.12
N ALA A 584 -4.57 -27.01 -21.02
CA ALA A 584 -5.34 -27.22 -19.80
C ALA A 584 -5.30 -26.03 -18.82
N GLY A 585 -4.56 -24.95 -19.13
CA GLY A 585 -4.46 -23.76 -18.27
C GLY A 585 -3.85 -24.03 -16.89
N LEU A 586 -2.89 -24.96 -16.81
CA LEU A 586 -2.32 -25.41 -15.53
C LEU A 586 -1.18 -24.49 -15.10
N MET A 587 -1.30 -23.84 -13.94
CA MET A 587 -0.22 -23.01 -13.36
C MET A 587 0.51 -23.72 -12.23
N PHE A 588 1.82 -23.53 -12.15
CA PHE A 588 2.69 -24.19 -11.18
C PHE A 588 3.36 -23.16 -10.27
N PRO A 589 2.72 -22.72 -9.18
CA PRO A 589 3.39 -21.90 -8.18
C PRO A 589 4.47 -22.72 -7.42
N PRO A 590 5.40 -22.06 -6.72
CA PRO A 590 6.39 -22.73 -5.88
C PRO A 590 5.73 -23.60 -4.80
N ALA A 591 6.32 -24.77 -4.56
CA ALA A 591 5.93 -25.66 -3.48
C ALA A 591 6.18 -25.00 -2.12
N ALA A 592 5.10 -24.77 -1.37
CA ALA A 592 5.17 -24.28 -0.01
C ALA A 592 5.71 -25.34 0.95
N GLY A 593 6.42 -24.91 1.99
CA GLY A 593 6.94 -25.81 3.02
C GLY A 593 8.15 -26.63 2.59
N ASP A 594 8.71 -26.42 1.40
CA ASP A 594 9.93 -27.09 0.90
C ASP A 594 11.23 -26.45 1.45
N GLY A 595 11.13 -25.42 2.31
CA GLY A 595 12.28 -24.67 2.84
C GLY A 595 12.94 -23.69 1.85
N THR A 596 12.52 -23.72 0.59
CA THR A 596 12.99 -22.86 -0.50
C THR A 596 12.02 -21.72 -0.84
N PHE A 597 10.79 -21.75 -0.30
CA PHE A 597 9.75 -20.75 -0.48
C PHE A 597 9.02 -20.47 0.83
N VAL A 598 8.75 -19.20 1.11
CA VAL A 598 7.99 -18.72 2.26
C VAL A 598 6.81 -17.87 1.76
N LYS A 599 5.58 -18.26 2.13
CA LYS A 599 4.35 -17.58 1.69
C LYS A 599 4.23 -16.17 2.27
N ASP A 600 4.49 -16.00 3.57
CA ASP A 600 4.57 -14.68 4.21
C ASP A 600 5.95 -14.46 4.84
N ILE A 601 6.69 -13.53 4.24
CA ILE A 601 8.04 -13.16 4.68
C ILE A 601 8.08 -12.48 6.05
N ARG A 602 6.95 -11.96 6.57
CA ARG A 602 6.89 -11.35 7.90
C ARG A 602 7.38 -12.31 8.98
N SER A 603 7.09 -13.60 8.84
CA SER A 603 7.62 -14.66 9.71
C SER A 603 9.16 -14.76 9.70
N SER A 604 9.78 -14.52 8.54
CA SER A 604 11.24 -14.54 8.40
C SER A 604 11.87 -13.27 8.98
N ILE A 605 11.17 -12.13 8.87
CA ILE A 605 11.58 -10.84 9.45
C ILE A 605 11.51 -10.91 10.98
N SER A 606 10.38 -11.33 11.55
CA SER A 606 10.18 -11.38 13.00
C SER A 606 11.08 -12.42 13.69
N SER A 607 11.39 -13.53 13.02
CA SER A 607 12.33 -14.54 13.53
C SER A 607 13.81 -14.21 13.29
N GLY A 608 14.12 -13.07 12.67
CA GLY A 608 15.50 -12.64 12.40
C GLY A 608 16.22 -13.44 11.31
N LYS A 609 15.50 -14.24 10.52
CA LYS A 609 16.04 -15.03 9.39
C LYS A 609 16.17 -14.23 8.10
N PHE A 610 15.39 -13.16 7.95
CA PHE A 610 15.39 -12.33 6.75
C PHE A 610 16.70 -11.55 6.60
N ALA A 611 17.29 -11.59 5.41
CA ALA A 611 18.60 -11.01 5.12
C ALA A 611 18.65 -9.51 5.44
N LYS A 612 19.61 -9.12 6.29
CA LYS A 612 19.77 -7.74 6.75
C LYS A 612 20.65 -6.94 5.80
N VAL A 613 20.07 -6.52 4.68
CA VAL A 613 20.68 -5.65 3.66
C VAL A 613 19.79 -4.44 3.38
N PRO A 614 20.31 -3.33 2.83
CA PRO A 614 19.46 -2.22 2.40
C PRO A 614 18.64 -2.59 1.15
N ILE A 615 17.37 -2.18 1.13
CA ILE A 615 16.37 -2.63 0.17
C ILE A 615 15.72 -1.41 -0.51
N MET A 616 15.52 -1.48 -1.83
CA MET A 616 14.61 -0.58 -2.54
C MET A 616 13.40 -1.37 -3.05
N MET A 617 12.20 -0.83 -2.91
CA MET A 617 10.97 -1.45 -3.40
C MET A 617 10.12 -0.44 -4.14
N GLY A 618 9.37 -0.83 -5.15
CA GLY A 618 8.43 0.10 -5.77
C GLY A 618 7.42 -0.58 -6.66
N THR A 619 6.51 0.23 -7.19
CA THR A 619 5.43 -0.20 -8.08
C THR A 619 5.22 0.83 -9.17
N ASN A 620 4.57 0.41 -10.25
CA ASN A 620 4.09 1.32 -11.28
C ASN A 620 2.71 1.87 -10.91
N LEU A 621 2.31 3.01 -11.49
CA LEU A 621 1.03 3.65 -11.16
C LEU A 621 -0.18 2.83 -11.64
N ASN A 622 -0.05 2.07 -12.73
CA ASN A 622 -1.13 1.36 -13.42
C ASN A 622 -0.80 -0.13 -13.65
N GLU A 623 -0.29 -0.82 -12.62
CA GLU A 623 0.15 -2.22 -12.69
C GLU A 623 -0.86 -3.13 -13.40
N ALA A 624 -2.13 -3.04 -13.05
CA ALA A 624 -3.14 -3.96 -13.52
C ALA A 624 -3.58 -3.74 -14.98
N ARG A 625 -3.18 -2.63 -15.59
CA ARG A 625 -3.70 -2.16 -16.87
C ARG A 625 -3.46 -3.16 -18.00
N LEU A 626 -2.33 -3.85 -17.99
CA LEU A 626 -1.96 -4.87 -18.98
C LEU A 626 -2.68 -6.21 -18.71
N PHE A 627 -3.03 -6.48 -17.44
CA PHE A 627 -3.59 -7.77 -17.02
C PHE A 627 -5.10 -7.90 -17.26
N LEU A 628 -5.85 -6.79 -17.29
CA LEU A 628 -7.31 -6.84 -17.47
C LEU A 628 -7.71 -7.59 -18.76
N GLY A 629 -7.03 -7.31 -19.87
CA GLY A 629 -7.25 -8.05 -21.13
C GLY A 629 -6.87 -9.52 -21.03
N ALA A 630 -5.75 -9.82 -20.37
CA ALA A 630 -5.23 -11.18 -20.20
C ALA A 630 -6.14 -12.09 -19.36
N VAL A 631 -6.89 -11.53 -18.39
CA VAL A 631 -7.84 -12.29 -17.58
C VAL A 631 -9.26 -12.33 -18.16
N GLY A 632 -9.42 -11.98 -19.44
CA GLY A 632 -10.71 -12.00 -20.14
C GLY A 632 -11.68 -10.89 -19.71
N LEU A 633 -11.18 -9.87 -18.99
CA LEU A 633 -11.94 -8.72 -18.55
C LEU A 633 -11.84 -7.60 -19.58
N THR A 634 -12.46 -7.81 -20.76
CA THR A 634 -12.54 -6.80 -21.83
C THR A 634 -13.98 -6.42 -22.10
N ASN A 635 -14.32 -5.14 -21.86
CA ASN A 635 -15.58 -4.44 -22.16
C ASN A 635 -16.87 -5.19 -21.75
N ASP A 636 -17.56 -4.69 -20.71
CA ASP A 636 -19.02 -4.49 -20.62
C ASP A 636 -19.48 -4.06 -19.20
N GLY A 637 -19.33 -2.76 -18.87
CA GLY A 637 -19.98 -2.08 -17.73
C GLY A 637 -19.63 -2.59 -16.32
N SER A 638 -20.53 -2.33 -15.36
CA SER A 638 -20.40 -2.62 -13.91
C SER A 638 -20.02 -4.07 -13.52
N THR A 639 -20.01 -5.00 -14.47
CA THR A 639 -19.65 -6.41 -14.25
C THR A 639 -18.15 -6.63 -14.06
N ILE A 640 -17.29 -5.81 -14.69
CA ILE A 640 -15.83 -5.96 -14.57
C ILE A 640 -15.36 -5.66 -13.14
N VAL A 641 -15.85 -4.56 -12.57
CA VAL A 641 -15.51 -4.15 -11.20
C VAL A 641 -16.00 -5.19 -10.20
N ASN A 642 -17.23 -5.68 -10.35
CA ASN A 642 -17.77 -6.75 -9.50
C ASN A 642 -16.97 -8.06 -9.62
N SER A 643 -16.52 -8.41 -10.83
CA SER A 643 -15.69 -9.59 -11.07
C SER A 643 -14.35 -9.46 -10.36
N VAL A 644 -13.69 -8.30 -10.48
CA VAL A 644 -12.45 -8.00 -9.76
C VAL A 644 -12.64 -8.07 -8.24
N LEU A 645 -13.68 -7.45 -7.71
CA LEU A 645 -13.99 -7.51 -6.27
C LEU A 645 -14.23 -8.97 -5.83
N SER A 646 -14.92 -9.76 -6.64
CA SER A 646 -15.18 -11.18 -6.37
C SER A 646 -13.90 -12.03 -6.41
N LEU A 647 -12.92 -11.71 -7.29
CA LEU A 647 -11.60 -12.37 -7.30
C LEU A 647 -10.87 -12.20 -5.95
N PHE A 648 -11.12 -11.09 -5.25
CA PHE A 648 -10.61 -10.84 -3.91
C PHE A 648 -11.55 -11.33 -2.79
N GLY A 649 -12.55 -12.15 -3.11
CA GLY A 649 -13.52 -12.68 -2.13
C GLY A 649 -14.52 -11.65 -1.59
N LEU A 650 -14.59 -10.46 -2.19
CA LEU A 650 -15.49 -9.38 -1.78
C LEU A 650 -16.88 -9.58 -2.39
N ASN A 651 -17.58 -10.60 -1.89
CA ASN A 651 -18.88 -11.01 -2.42
C ASN A 651 -20.07 -10.27 -1.77
N SER A 652 -19.86 -9.59 -0.64
CA SER A 652 -20.92 -8.85 0.05
C SER A 652 -20.98 -7.39 -0.43
N THR A 653 -22.19 -6.85 -0.57
CA THR A 653 -22.41 -5.46 -1.00
C THR A 653 -21.70 -4.46 -0.07
N ALA A 654 -21.68 -4.73 1.23
CA ALA A 654 -21.01 -3.86 2.21
C ALA A 654 -19.49 -3.84 2.02
N ALA A 655 -18.85 -4.98 1.79
CA ALA A 655 -17.41 -5.06 1.53
C ALA A 655 -17.04 -4.39 0.21
N GLN A 656 -17.85 -4.60 -0.83
CA GLN A 656 -17.69 -3.93 -2.12
C GLN A 656 -17.82 -2.41 -1.97
N GLN A 657 -18.85 -1.91 -1.29
CA GLN A 657 -19.04 -0.48 -1.06
C GLN A 657 -17.92 0.14 -0.22
N ASN A 658 -17.36 -0.58 0.75
CA ASN A 658 -16.23 -0.09 1.54
C ASN A 658 -15.02 0.20 0.62
N ILE A 659 -14.67 -0.74 -0.26
CA ILE A 659 -13.57 -0.55 -1.22
C ILE A 659 -13.90 0.51 -2.27
N LEU A 660 -15.07 0.44 -2.88
CA LEU A 660 -15.48 1.41 -3.91
C LEU A 660 -15.54 2.85 -3.36
N SER A 661 -15.90 3.03 -2.09
CA SER A 661 -15.94 4.35 -1.45
C SER A 661 -14.57 5.04 -1.41
N LYS A 662 -13.46 4.28 -1.40
CA LYS A 662 -12.10 4.85 -1.40
C LYS A 662 -11.76 5.55 -2.72
N TYR A 663 -12.39 5.14 -3.81
CA TYR A 663 -12.16 5.68 -5.15
C TYR A 663 -13.22 6.72 -5.56
N ALA A 664 -14.22 6.97 -4.72
CA ALA A 664 -15.33 7.87 -5.04
C ALA A 664 -14.87 9.33 -5.21
N ALA A 665 -13.83 9.75 -4.48
CA ALA A 665 -13.27 11.10 -4.55
C ALA A 665 -12.49 11.36 -5.86
N ASP A 666 -11.96 10.32 -6.49
CA ASP A 666 -11.16 10.41 -7.72
C ASP A 666 -12.02 10.57 -8.99
N VAL A 667 -13.36 10.51 -8.86
CA VAL A 667 -14.34 10.65 -9.95
C VAL A 667 -13.99 9.74 -11.15
N ILE A 668 -13.58 8.49 -10.87
CA ILE A 668 -13.23 7.52 -11.90
C ILE A 668 -14.51 7.01 -12.55
N ASN A 669 -14.91 7.64 -13.66
CA ASN A 669 -16.12 7.31 -14.40
C ASN A 669 -15.93 6.18 -15.43
N ASN A 670 -14.81 5.45 -15.37
CA ASN A 670 -14.48 4.38 -16.29
C ASN A 670 -14.20 3.09 -15.51
N ASP A 671 -15.05 2.09 -15.68
CA ASP A 671 -15.00 0.82 -14.94
C ASP A 671 -13.69 0.04 -15.16
N ILE A 672 -13.05 0.17 -16.33
CA ILE A 672 -11.74 -0.45 -16.61
C ILE A 672 -10.64 0.24 -15.80
N VAL A 673 -10.67 1.57 -15.73
CA VAL A 673 -9.72 2.35 -14.93
C VAL A 673 -9.91 2.07 -13.44
N LEU A 674 -11.16 1.91 -12.99
CA LEU A 674 -11.47 1.57 -11.61
C LEU A 674 -11.03 0.14 -11.28
N ALA A 675 -11.29 -0.83 -12.16
CA ALA A 675 -10.82 -2.21 -12.02
C ALA A 675 -9.29 -2.28 -11.98
N ASP A 676 -8.59 -1.55 -12.87
CA ASP A 676 -7.14 -1.40 -12.86
C ASP A 676 -6.64 -0.88 -11.51
N ARG A 677 -7.26 0.19 -11.00
CA ARG A 677 -6.87 0.79 -9.73
C ARG A 677 -7.04 -0.17 -8.57
N ILE A 678 -8.17 -0.88 -8.50
CA ILE A 678 -8.46 -1.88 -7.46
C ILE A 678 -7.42 -3.01 -7.45
N ILE A 679 -7.09 -3.58 -8.62
CA ILE A 679 -6.10 -4.67 -8.69
C ILE A 679 -4.69 -4.14 -8.39
N THR A 680 -4.34 -2.96 -8.91
CA THR A 680 -3.04 -2.32 -8.66
C THR A 680 -2.82 -2.12 -7.16
N ASP A 681 -3.81 -1.58 -6.46
CA ASP A 681 -3.72 -1.34 -5.02
C ASP A 681 -3.73 -2.66 -4.23
N ALA A 682 -4.64 -3.58 -4.55
CA ALA A 682 -4.79 -4.85 -3.83
C ALA A 682 -3.57 -5.76 -3.95
N THR A 683 -2.94 -5.83 -5.12
CA THR A 683 -1.91 -6.83 -5.44
C THR A 683 -0.49 -6.30 -5.32
N TYR A 684 -0.27 -5.02 -5.63
CA TYR A 684 1.07 -4.42 -5.78
C TYR A 684 1.33 -3.26 -4.82
N THR A 685 0.58 -2.16 -4.94
CA THR A 685 0.90 -0.92 -4.20
C THR A 685 0.77 -1.11 -2.69
N CYS A 686 -0.36 -1.63 -2.23
CA CYS A 686 -0.63 -1.71 -0.79
C CYS A 686 0.12 -2.85 -0.11
N THR A 687 0.39 -3.93 -0.84
CA THR A 687 1.20 -5.05 -0.35
C THR A 687 2.67 -4.63 -0.20
N THR A 688 3.20 -3.91 -1.19
CA THR A 688 4.53 -3.29 -1.14
C THR A 688 4.62 -2.27 -0.02
N SER A 689 3.59 -1.42 0.16
CA SER A 689 3.51 -0.46 1.28
C SER A 689 3.53 -1.16 2.63
N SER A 690 2.72 -2.22 2.79
CA SER A 690 2.64 -3.02 4.02
C SER A 690 3.98 -3.68 4.37
N ILE A 691 4.61 -4.36 3.40
CA ILE A 691 5.90 -5.04 3.60
C ILE A 691 7.00 -4.04 3.94
N ALA A 692 7.07 -2.92 3.22
CA ALA A 692 8.11 -1.92 3.42
C ALA A 692 7.98 -1.22 4.80
N THR A 693 6.75 -0.94 5.22
CA THR A 693 6.45 -0.38 6.56
C THR A 693 6.83 -1.39 7.64
N PHE A 694 6.49 -2.67 7.46
CA PHE A 694 6.85 -3.74 8.39
C PHE A 694 8.37 -3.95 8.48
N LEU A 695 9.09 -3.94 7.36
CA LEU A 695 10.55 -3.97 7.39
C LEU A 695 11.13 -2.77 8.15
N GLY A 696 10.59 -1.57 7.91
CA GLY A 696 11.00 -0.35 8.60
C GLY A 696 10.83 -0.43 10.12
N SER A 697 9.71 -0.99 10.61
CA SER A 697 9.46 -1.15 12.06
C SER A 697 10.40 -2.16 12.73
N PHE A 698 10.96 -3.10 11.98
CA PHE A 698 12.00 -4.04 12.45
C PHE A 698 13.44 -3.51 12.22
N GLY A 699 13.59 -2.24 11.88
CA GLY A 699 14.90 -1.58 11.76
C GLY A 699 15.68 -1.93 10.49
N TYR A 700 14.99 -2.41 9.44
CA TYR A 700 15.61 -2.57 8.12
C TYR A 700 15.67 -1.22 7.38
N THR A 701 16.70 -1.04 6.56
CA THR A 701 16.83 0.16 5.72
C THR A 701 16.09 -0.06 4.41
N VAL A 702 14.99 0.66 4.22
CA VAL A 702 14.11 0.51 3.05
C VAL A 702 13.81 1.85 2.39
N TRP A 703 13.95 1.90 1.06
CA TRP A 703 13.44 3.00 0.23
C TRP A 703 12.25 2.53 -0.59
N ARG A 704 11.26 3.41 -0.77
CA ARG A 704 10.18 3.16 -1.71
C ARG A 704 10.20 4.11 -2.91
N TYR A 705 9.80 3.60 -4.07
CA TYR A 705 9.49 4.43 -5.23
C TYR A 705 8.13 4.08 -5.83
N ARG A 706 7.59 5.01 -6.63
CA ARG A 706 6.48 4.79 -7.56
C ARG A 706 6.87 5.29 -8.93
N TYR A 707 6.73 4.47 -9.97
CA TYR A 707 6.95 4.88 -11.35
C TYR A 707 5.62 5.36 -11.96
N ASN A 708 5.61 6.60 -12.42
CA ASN A 708 4.41 7.34 -12.81
C ASN A 708 4.28 7.67 -14.32
N PRO A 709 5.36 7.88 -15.09
CA PRO A 709 5.22 8.45 -16.42
C PRO A 709 4.69 7.42 -17.42
N SER A 710 4.08 7.93 -18.49
CA SER A 710 3.71 7.18 -19.69
C SER A 710 4.35 7.87 -20.88
N PHE A 711 5.22 7.16 -21.59
CA PHE A 711 5.91 7.69 -22.76
C PHE A 711 5.36 7.09 -24.05
N PRO A 712 5.23 7.89 -25.12
CA PRO A 712 4.73 7.39 -26.39
C PRO A 712 5.50 6.17 -26.91
N SER A 713 6.83 6.19 -26.82
CA SER A 713 7.69 5.10 -27.35
C SER A 713 7.65 3.80 -26.53
N THR A 714 7.04 3.79 -25.35
CA THR A 714 6.93 2.60 -24.50
C THR A 714 5.48 2.25 -24.18
N ASN A 715 4.53 2.85 -24.89
CA ASN A 715 3.13 2.47 -24.76
C ASN A 715 2.85 1.17 -25.50
N VAL A 716 2.01 0.32 -24.91
CA VAL A 716 1.56 -0.94 -25.54
C VAL A 716 0.18 -0.81 -26.18
N PHE A 717 -0.58 0.21 -25.79
CA PHE A 717 -1.82 0.67 -26.41
C PHE A 717 -2.09 2.13 -26.01
N PRO A 718 -2.98 2.86 -26.71
CA PRO A 718 -3.29 4.24 -26.36
C PRO A 718 -3.73 4.37 -24.90
N ASN A 719 -3.08 5.27 -24.15
CA ASN A 719 -3.33 5.50 -22.72
C ASN A 719 -3.06 4.27 -21.83
N SER A 720 -2.05 3.44 -22.16
CA SER A 720 -1.62 2.33 -21.29
C SER A 720 -1.09 2.80 -19.92
N GLY A 721 -0.74 4.09 -19.77
CA GLY A 721 -0.23 4.61 -18.50
C GLY A 721 1.13 4.03 -18.14
N ALA A 722 1.48 4.10 -16.85
CA ALA A 722 2.64 3.39 -16.30
C ALA A 722 2.20 1.96 -15.94
N TYR A 723 2.06 1.11 -16.95
CA TYR A 723 1.60 -0.27 -16.78
C TYR A 723 2.71 -1.16 -16.18
N HIS A 724 2.37 -2.36 -15.71
CA HIS A 724 3.36 -3.32 -15.16
C HIS A 724 4.51 -3.57 -16.13
N THR A 725 5.76 -3.60 -15.66
CA THR A 725 7.02 -3.70 -16.45
C THR A 725 7.43 -2.45 -17.26
N SER A 726 6.63 -1.37 -17.29
CA SER A 726 6.92 -0.18 -18.11
C SER A 726 8.13 0.65 -17.66
N GLU A 727 8.64 0.40 -16.45
CA GLU A 727 9.86 1.01 -15.89
C GLU A 727 11.15 0.34 -16.39
N ILE A 728 11.08 -0.94 -16.78
CA ILE A 728 12.26 -1.75 -17.14
C ILE A 728 13.07 -1.12 -18.28
N PRO A 729 12.46 -0.68 -19.41
CA PRO A 729 13.25 -0.07 -20.49
C PRO A 729 14.00 1.18 -20.05
N GLU A 730 13.47 1.89 -19.05
CA GLU A 730 14.13 3.07 -18.48
C GLU A 730 15.26 2.69 -17.53
N VAL A 731 15.09 1.63 -16.73
CA VAL A 731 16.14 1.07 -15.85
C VAL A 731 17.30 0.50 -16.65
N PHE A 732 17.04 -0.23 -17.73
CA PHE A 732 18.09 -0.82 -18.57
C PHE A 732 18.64 0.14 -19.63
N GLY A 733 17.92 1.24 -19.91
CA GLY A 733 18.26 2.15 -21.00
C GLY A 733 18.00 1.54 -22.39
N THR A 734 17.01 0.65 -22.49
CA THR A 734 16.64 -0.11 -23.70
C THR A 734 15.37 0.41 -24.38
N TYR A 735 14.82 1.53 -23.93
CA TYR A 735 13.65 2.18 -24.56
C TYR A 735 13.87 2.41 -26.07
N PRO A 736 12.86 2.17 -26.93
CA PRO A 736 12.99 2.40 -28.36
C PRO A 736 12.94 3.90 -28.68
N LEU A 737 13.59 4.29 -29.77
CA LEU A 737 13.60 5.69 -30.23
C LEU A 737 12.25 6.12 -30.83
N SER A 738 11.50 5.16 -31.37
CA SER A 738 10.17 5.36 -31.93
C SER A 738 9.44 4.03 -32.04
N ASP A 739 8.13 4.08 -31.91
CA ASP A 739 7.22 2.96 -32.14
C ASP A 739 5.96 3.44 -32.89
N GLN A 740 4.89 2.64 -32.87
CA GLN A 740 3.62 2.99 -33.50
C GLN A 740 2.82 4.07 -32.76
N TYR A 741 3.15 4.39 -31.50
CA TYR A 741 2.44 5.36 -30.67
C TYR A 741 3.18 6.70 -30.53
N GLY A 742 4.49 6.73 -30.79
CA GLY A 742 5.22 7.98 -30.96
C GLY A 742 6.74 7.82 -30.94
N THR A 743 7.42 8.89 -30.53
CA THR A 743 8.88 8.97 -30.46
C THR A 743 9.33 9.22 -29.04
N VAL A 744 10.57 8.83 -28.73
CA VAL A 744 11.21 9.08 -27.44
C VAL A 744 11.22 10.58 -27.12
N THR A 745 10.92 10.93 -25.87
CA THR A 745 10.93 12.33 -25.41
C THR A 745 12.22 12.68 -24.69
N GLN A 746 12.56 13.97 -24.63
CA GLN A 746 13.72 14.43 -23.84
C GLN A 746 13.56 14.11 -22.35
N GLN A 747 12.33 14.17 -21.83
CA GLN A 747 12.02 13.79 -20.45
C GLN A 747 12.34 12.31 -20.19
N GLN A 748 11.94 11.42 -21.10
CA GLN A 748 12.23 9.99 -21.01
C GLN A 748 13.73 9.70 -20.98
N ILE A 749 14.50 10.30 -21.89
CA ILE A 749 15.97 10.14 -21.93
C ILE A 749 16.60 10.56 -20.59
N GLN A 750 16.19 11.71 -20.07
CA GLN A 750 16.71 12.23 -18.80
C GLN A 750 16.26 11.38 -17.60
N LEU A 751 15.02 10.90 -17.60
CA LEU A 751 14.51 10.03 -16.54
C LEU A 751 15.19 8.66 -16.54
N SER A 752 15.40 8.04 -17.70
CA SER A 752 16.18 6.81 -17.80
C SER A 752 17.59 7.00 -17.26
N ALA A 753 18.27 8.10 -17.62
CA ALA A 753 19.59 8.40 -17.07
C ALA A 753 19.57 8.56 -15.54
N PHE A 754 18.53 9.20 -15.00
CA PHE A 754 18.33 9.34 -13.56
C PHE A 754 18.11 7.97 -12.89
N MET A 755 17.23 7.13 -13.44
CA MET A 755 16.91 5.80 -12.90
C MET A 755 18.13 4.86 -12.96
N GLN A 756 18.84 4.80 -14.08
CA GLN A 756 20.11 4.07 -14.20
C GLN A 756 21.09 4.49 -13.09
N GLY A 757 21.20 5.79 -12.82
CA GLY A 757 22.00 6.34 -11.73
C GLY A 757 21.53 5.91 -10.34
N ALA A 758 20.23 5.96 -10.06
CA ALA A 758 19.65 5.59 -8.77
C ALA A 758 19.83 4.08 -8.47
N TRP A 759 19.60 3.21 -9.45
CA TRP A 759 19.82 1.76 -9.33
C TRP A 759 21.31 1.43 -9.14
N ALA A 760 22.19 2.07 -9.91
CA ALA A 760 23.63 1.86 -9.77
C ALA A 760 24.19 2.35 -8.42
N LYS A 761 23.59 3.38 -7.81
CA LYS A 761 23.94 3.81 -6.43
C LYS A 761 23.66 2.72 -5.41
N MET A 762 22.52 2.02 -5.53
CA MET A 762 22.19 0.88 -4.67
C MET A 762 23.20 -0.27 -4.81
N ALA A 763 23.78 -0.47 -6.01
CA ALA A 763 24.85 -1.44 -6.21
C ALA A 763 26.21 -0.96 -5.67
N ARG A 764 26.54 0.33 -5.81
CA ARG A 764 27.83 0.90 -5.38
C ARG A 764 27.97 1.09 -3.87
N ASN A 765 26.98 1.74 -3.28
CA ASN A 765 26.98 2.14 -1.88
C ASN A 765 25.54 2.22 -1.36
N PRO A 766 24.95 1.08 -0.98
CA PRO A 766 23.54 1.01 -0.62
C PRO A 766 23.22 1.77 0.67
N SER A 767 24.22 2.08 1.51
CA SER A 767 24.00 2.84 2.74
C SER A 767 23.52 4.28 2.51
N GLN A 768 23.86 4.85 1.34
CA GLN A 768 23.46 6.20 0.94
C GLN A 768 22.09 6.23 0.24
N GLY A 769 21.57 5.07 -0.16
CA GLY A 769 20.31 4.95 -0.87
C GLY A 769 20.33 5.48 -2.30
N PRO A 770 19.14 5.54 -2.93
CA PRO A 770 18.99 5.91 -4.33
C PRO A 770 18.96 7.43 -4.57
N GLY A 771 18.83 8.24 -3.51
CA GLY A 771 18.80 9.72 -3.59
C GLY A 771 17.50 10.37 -3.11
N TRP A 772 16.65 9.63 -2.41
CA TRP A 772 15.48 10.16 -1.69
C TRP A 772 15.38 9.53 -0.29
N PRO A 773 14.53 10.07 0.61
CA PRO A 773 14.44 9.60 1.99
C PRO A 773 14.04 8.12 2.10
N LYS A 774 14.60 7.42 3.09
CA LYS A 774 14.17 6.05 3.47
C LYS A 774 12.88 6.11 4.26
N ILE A 775 12.13 5.01 4.33
CA ILE A 775 10.92 4.94 5.18
C ILE A 775 11.27 5.27 6.64
N GLY A 776 10.39 6.04 7.28
CA GLY A 776 10.52 6.49 8.67
C GLY A 776 11.50 7.65 8.87
N SER A 777 12.06 8.24 7.81
CA SER A 777 13.02 9.36 7.92
C SER A 777 12.45 10.75 7.66
N ASN A 778 11.18 10.89 7.23
CA ASN A 778 10.64 12.17 6.77
C ASN A 778 9.15 12.37 7.10
N PHE A 779 8.71 11.98 8.30
CA PHE A 779 7.36 12.20 8.86
C PHE A 779 6.19 11.92 7.89
N GLY A 780 6.31 10.92 7.01
CA GLY A 780 5.30 10.56 6.01
C GLY A 780 5.67 10.88 4.57
N PHE A 781 6.75 11.62 4.28
CA PHE A 781 7.27 11.96 2.95
C PHE A 781 8.45 11.07 2.51
N GLU A 782 8.26 9.77 2.45
CA GLU A 782 9.33 8.79 2.15
C GLU A 782 9.17 8.01 0.84
N LEU A 783 8.26 8.43 -0.05
CA LEU A 783 8.07 7.80 -1.36
C LEU A 783 8.68 8.66 -2.47
N GLY A 784 9.63 8.09 -3.23
CA GLY A 784 10.14 8.71 -4.45
C GLY A 784 9.19 8.47 -5.63
N ASP A 785 8.46 9.49 -6.07
CA ASP A 785 7.63 9.43 -7.28
C ASP A 785 8.49 9.80 -8.51
N LEU A 786 8.80 8.80 -9.33
CA LEU A 786 9.66 8.92 -10.50
C LEU A 786 8.83 9.43 -11.67
N GLY A 787 9.27 10.51 -12.31
CA GLY A 787 8.63 11.03 -13.52
C GLY A 787 7.30 11.75 -13.30
N LEU A 788 6.99 12.20 -12.08
CA LEU A 788 5.74 12.90 -11.77
C LEU A 788 5.58 14.19 -12.60
N GLY A 789 4.52 14.27 -13.41
CA GLY A 789 4.24 15.42 -14.27
C GLY A 789 5.30 15.58 -15.35
N SER A 790 5.94 16.76 -15.41
CA SER A 790 7.06 17.03 -16.32
C SER A 790 8.44 16.80 -15.68
N SER A 791 8.51 16.15 -14.51
CA SER A 791 9.78 15.86 -13.85
C SER A 791 10.58 14.82 -14.64
N SER A 792 11.88 15.06 -14.80
CA SER A 792 12.82 14.09 -15.37
C SER A 792 13.60 13.31 -14.29
N GLY A 793 13.12 13.31 -13.05
CA GLY A 793 13.78 12.66 -11.92
C GLY A 793 12.79 12.22 -10.85
N VAL A 794 13.18 12.32 -9.58
CA VAL A 794 12.33 11.96 -8.43
C VAL A 794 11.68 13.19 -7.80
N THR A 795 10.40 13.06 -7.47
CA THR A 795 9.68 13.98 -6.58
C THR A 795 9.33 13.21 -5.31
N VAL A 796 9.71 13.72 -4.14
CA VAL A 796 9.35 13.08 -2.87
C VAL A 796 7.90 13.43 -2.54
N VAL A 797 7.06 12.41 -2.35
CA VAL A 797 5.65 12.57 -2.03
C VAL A 797 5.29 11.89 -0.71
N ALA A 798 4.20 12.37 -0.11
CA ALA A 798 3.65 11.77 1.09
C ALA A 798 3.08 10.38 0.80
N THR A 799 3.45 9.40 1.61
CA THR A 799 2.95 8.02 1.55
C THR A 799 1.43 7.97 1.75
N PHE A 800 0.86 8.79 2.64
CA PHE A 800 -0.60 8.86 2.82
C PHE A 800 -1.36 9.34 1.57
N ASN A 801 -0.73 10.17 0.72
CA ASN A 801 -1.32 10.58 -0.56
C ASN A 801 -1.17 9.49 -1.62
N ALA A 802 -0.06 8.78 -1.61
CA ALA A 802 0.21 7.73 -2.59
C ALA A 802 -0.50 6.41 -2.30
N ASP A 803 -0.73 6.12 -1.01
CA ASP A 803 -1.23 4.85 -0.48
C ASP A 803 -2.59 5.02 0.25
N TYR A 804 -3.37 6.07 -0.04
CA TYR A 804 -4.62 6.39 0.69
C TYR A 804 -5.61 5.22 0.77
N ALA A 805 -5.68 4.38 -0.27
CA ALA A 805 -6.57 3.21 -0.31
C ALA A 805 -6.06 2.06 0.57
N CYS A 806 -4.76 2.04 0.91
CA CYS A 806 -4.11 0.87 1.49
C CYS A 806 -4.59 0.53 2.90
N ALA A 807 -5.05 1.50 3.69
CA ALA A 807 -5.68 1.21 4.98
C ALA A 807 -6.89 0.26 4.84
N ALA A 808 -7.68 0.39 3.77
CA ALA A 808 -8.82 -0.50 3.51
C ALA A 808 -8.36 -1.90 3.08
N TYR A 809 -7.30 -1.96 2.27
CA TYR A 809 -6.74 -3.23 1.80
C TYR A 809 -5.94 -3.97 2.87
N LEU A 810 -5.37 -3.31 3.87
CA LEU A 810 -4.70 -3.99 4.99
C LEU A 810 -5.69 -4.87 5.77
N VAL A 811 -6.88 -4.35 6.04
CA VAL A 811 -7.98 -5.11 6.68
C VAL A 811 -8.42 -6.26 5.78
N LEU A 812 -8.48 -6.06 4.46
CA LEU A 812 -8.77 -7.13 3.51
C LEU A 812 -7.63 -8.13 3.36
N GLN A 813 -6.38 -7.73 3.41
CA GLN A 813 -5.22 -8.63 3.32
C GLN A 813 -5.12 -9.50 4.58
N ASP A 814 -5.57 -9.01 5.73
CA ASP A 814 -5.78 -9.84 6.92
C ASP A 814 -6.94 -10.83 6.75
N LEU A 815 -7.93 -10.53 5.91
CA LEU A 815 -9.07 -11.40 5.58
C LEU A 815 -8.78 -12.38 4.41
N ILE A 816 -7.96 -11.98 3.44
CA ILE A 816 -7.65 -12.70 2.20
C ILE A 816 -6.32 -13.46 2.32
N GLY A 817 -5.34 -12.89 3.02
CA GLY A 817 -4.03 -13.52 3.34
C GLY A 817 -4.11 -14.58 4.42
N LEU A 818 -5.27 -14.68 5.08
CA LEU A 818 -5.63 -15.72 6.02
C LEU A 818 -6.98 -16.33 5.61
N SER A 819 -7.01 -17.08 4.51
CA SER A 819 -8.11 -17.99 4.24
C SER A 819 -8.08 -19.14 5.27
N TRP A 820 -8.44 -18.85 6.52
CA TRP A 820 -8.63 -19.88 7.54
C TRP A 820 -9.98 -20.54 7.27
N THR A 821 -9.98 -21.85 7.01
CA THR A 821 -11.21 -22.63 7.01
C THR A 821 -11.61 -22.88 8.46
N VAL A 822 -12.76 -22.34 8.88
CA VAL A 822 -13.26 -22.49 10.25
C VAL A 822 -14.18 -23.69 10.33
N HIS A 823 -13.84 -24.65 11.20
CA HIS A 823 -14.71 -25.77 11.55
C HIS A 823 -15.22 -25.58 12.99
N SER A 824 -16.54 -25.47 13.15
CA SER A 824 -17.16 -25.16 14.44
C SER A 824 -17.85 -26.39 15.01
N ILE A 825 -17.33 -26.94 16.11
CA ILE A 825 -17.99 -28.02 16.84
C ILE A 825 -19.14 -27.44 17.67
N ILE A 826 -20.36 -27.92 17.40
CA ILE A 826 -21.59 -27.43 18.02
C ILE A 826 -22.42 -28.58 18.59
N ARG A 827 -23.11 -28.31 19.70
CA ARG A 827 -23.95 -29.31 20.37
C ARG A 827 -25.27 -29.60 19.64
N SER A 828 -25.78 -28.65 18.84
CA SER A 828 -27.13 -28.72 18.26
C SER A 828 -27.13 -28.27 16.81
N SER A 829 -27.79 -29.03 15.95
CA SER A 829 -27.93 -28.72 14.52
C SER A 829 -28.67 -27.41 14.25
N SER A 830 -29.42 -26.87 15.22
CA SER A 830 -30.08 -25.56 15.08
C SER A 830 -29.10 -24.40 14.93
N GLN A 831 -27.84 -24.57 15.35
CA GLN A 831 -26.78 -23.56 15.23
C GLN A 831 -26.05 -23.62 13.87
N SER A 832 -26.30 -24.66 13.05
CA SER A 832 -25.57 -24.86 11.79
C SER A 832 -25.82 -23.75 10.78
N ALA A 833 -27.07 -23.31 10.62
CA ALA A 833 -27.44 -22.34 9.59
C ALA A 833 -26.76 -20.97 9.80
N SER A 834 -26.71 -20.48 11.04
CA SER A 834 -26.04 -19.22 11.37
C SER A 834 -24.53 -19.30 11.17
N LEU A 835 -23.91 -20.45 11.45
CA LEU A 835 -22.48 -20.64 11.23
C LEU A 835 -22.12 -20.74 9.75
N GLN A 836 -22.94 -21.43 8.96
CA GLN A 836 -22.78 -21.50 7.51
C GLN A 836 -22.94 -20.13 6.84
N SER A 837 -23.87 -19.29 7.32
CA SER A 837 -24.00 -17.91 6.82
C SER A 837 -22.78 -17.02 7.12
N LEU A 838 -21.98 -17.38 8.13
CA LEU A 838 -20.72 -16.73 8.47
C LEU A 838 -19.51 -17.37 7.76
N GLY A 839 -19.73 -18.39 6.92
CA GLY A 839 -18.67 -19.09 6.18
C GLY A 839 -17.97 -20.21 6.96
N ALA A 840 -18.48 -20.60 8.14
CA ALA A 840 -17.93 -21.72 8.92
C ALA A 840 -18.57 -23.07 8.55
N HIS A 841 -17.83 -24.16 8.78
CA HIS A 841 -18.26 -25.54 8.58
C HIS A 841 -18.70 -26.15 9.93
N PRO A 842 -20.01 -26.25 10.22
CA PRO A 842 -20.49 -26.78 11.48
C PRO A 842 -20.30 -28.30 11.56
N ILE A 843 -19.86 -28.79 12.73
CA ILE A 843 -19.78 -30.21 13.08
C ILE A 843 -20.66 -30.42 14.30
N VAL A 844 -21.77 -31.16 14.14
CA VAL A 844 -22.70 -31.41 15.25
C VAL A 844 -22.14 -32.55 16.11
N GLN A 845 -21.55 -32.19 17.24
CA GLN A 845 -20.98 -33.11 18.22
C GLN A 845 -21.07 -32.51 19.63
N SER A 846 -21.69 -33.25 20.55
CA SER A 846 -21.86 -32.81 21.93
C SER A 846 -20.56 -33.00 22.72
N ILE A 847 -20.05 -31.93 23.33
CA ILE A 847 -18.87 -32.02 24.21
C ILE A 847 -19.18 -32.82 25.49
N GLU A 848 -20.43 -32.80 25.94
CA GLU A 848 -20.85 -33.47 27.17
C GLU A 848 -20.83 -35.00 26.96
N ASP A 849 -21.32 -35.45 25.80
CA ASP A 849 -21.51 -36.88 25.50
C ASP A 849 -20.30 -37.54 24.82
N SER A 850 -19.45 -36.76 24.12
CA SER A 850 -18.30 -37.32 23.39
C SER A 850 -17.19 -37.76 24.33
N SER A 851 -16.51 -38.87 24.01
CA SER A 851 -15.23 -39.22 24.64
C SER A 851 -14.08 -38.36 24.10
N VAL A 852 -12.91 -38.41 24.76
CA VAL A 852 -11.67 -37.77 24.27
C VAL A 852 -11.32 -38.30 22.88
N SER A 853 -11.39 -39.62 22.68
CA SER A 853 -11.09 -40.28 21.41
C SER A 853 -12.04 -39.89 20.28
N ASP A 854 -13.32 -39.67 20.58
CA ASP A 854 -14.30 -39.21 19.58
C ASP A 854 -13.97 -37.81 19.09
N LEU A 855 -13.64 -36.90 20.01
CA LEU A 855 -13.22 -35.53 19.68
C LEU A 855 -11.87 -35.52 18.96
N ALA A 856 -10.91 -36.33 19.40
CA ALA A 856 -9.61 -36.46 18.74
C ALA A 856 -9.76 -36.96 17.31
N THR A 857 -10.72 -37.86 17.06
CA THR A 857 -11.04 -38.34 15.70
C THR A 857 -11.63 -37.23 14.84
N THR A 858 -12.56 -36.43 15.39
CA THR A 858 -13.06 -35.24 14.69
C THR A 858 -11.94 -34.26 14.36
N ILE A 859 -11.06 -33.96 15.31
CA ILE A 859 -9.91 -33.06 15.11
C ILE A 859 -8.97 -33.64 14.04
N ARG A 860 -8.64 -34.94 14.06
CA ARG A 860 -7.81 -35.60 13.04
C ARG A 860 -8.43 -35.53 11.64
N ASN A 861 -9.75 -35.70 11.53
CA ASN A 861 -10.46 -35.65 10.25
C ASN A 861 -10.45 -34.24 9.65
N VAL A 862 -10.53 -33.21 10.48
CA VAL A 862 -10.42 -31.81 10.04
C VAL A 862 -8.97 -31.42 9.77
N ASN A 863 -8.02 -31.99 10.53
CA ASN A 863 -6.59 -31.67 10.50
C ASN A 863 -6.29 -30.16 10.65
N PRO A 864 -6.77 -29.50 11.74
CA PRO A 864 -6.61 -28.07 11.89
C PRO A 864 -5.17 -27.68 12.29
N SER A 865 -4.77 -26.47 11.90
CA SER A 865 -3.52 -25.84 12.35
C SER A 865 -3.58 -25.33 13.80
N VAL A 866 -4.77 -24.97 14.28
CA VAL A 866 -5.03 -24.46 15.62
C VAL A 866 -6.40 -24.92 16.10
N VAL A 867 -6.50 -25.27 17.39
CA VAL A 867 -7.78 -25.52 18.07
C VAL A 867 -8.07 -24.38 19.04
N ILE A 868 -9.31 -23.87 18.99
CA ILE A 868 -9.77 -22.79 19.86
C ILE A 868 -10.91 -23.32 20.73
N TRP A 869 -10.77 -23.16 22.05
CA TRP A 869 -11.84 -23.46 23.01
C TRP A 869 -12.49 -22.18 23.49
N SER A 870 -13.81 -22.10 23.36
CA SER A 870 -14.61 -20.99 23.88
C SER A 870 -15.93 -21.52 24.40
N ALA A 871 -16.20 -21.28 25.68
CA ALA A 871 -17.45 -21.62 26.35
C ALA A 871 -17.88 -20.42 27.21
N GLY A 872 -19.17 -20.11 27.20
CA GLY A 872 -19.73 -18.98 27.96
C GLY A 872 -20.51 -19.43 29.20
N ALA A 873 -20.73 -18.51 30.13
CA ALA A 873 -21.55 -18.70 31.32
C ALA A 873 -23.03 -18.95 30.96
N GLY A 874 -23.36 -20.19 30.57
CA GLY A 874 -24.75 -20.64 30.45
C GLY A 874 -25.37 -20.63 31.84
N GLY A 875 -26.20 -19.63 32.13
CA GLY A 875 -26.74 -19.42 33.48
C GLY A 875 -27.52 -20.64 34.04
N GLY A 876 -27.40 -20.83 35.35
CA GLY A 876 -28.42 -21.48 36.18
C GLY A 876 -28.05 -22.77 36.91
N ASP A 877 -27.00 -23.50 36.50
CA ASP A 877 -26.65 -24.80 37.12
C ASP A 877 -25.11 -24.96 37.28
N PRO A 878 -24.59 -24.90 38.53
CA PRO A 878 -23.17 -25.11 38.82
C PRO A 878 -22.61 -26.45 38.33
N SER A 879 -23.43 -27.51 38.29
CA SER A 879 -22.98 -28.84 37.84
C SER A 879 -22.72 -28.86 36.33
N ARG A 880 -23.54 -28.14 35.58
CA ARG A 880 -23.38 -27.97 34.15
C ARG A 880 -22.22 -27.04 33.80
N THR A 881 -22.01 -26.00 34.60
CA THR A 881 -20.82 -25.13 34.50
C THR A 881 -19.53 -25.93 34.68
N ASP A 882 -19.42 -26.80 35.70
CA ASP A 882 -18.27 -27.70 35.83
C ASP A 882 -18.13 -28.65 34.62
N THR A 883 -19.24 -29.19 34.12
CA THR A 883 -19.24 -30.13 32.99
C THR A 883 -18.74 -29.49 31.70
N VAL A 884 -19.16 -28.26 31.39
CA VAL A 884 -18.83 -27.60 30.13
C VAL A 884 -17.54 -26.78 30.26
N ASP A 885 -17.45 -25.87 31.23
CA ASP A 885 -16.35 -24.90 31.30
C ASP A 885 -15.04 -25.49 31.81
N ARG A 886 -15.12 -26.47 32.73
CA ARG A 886 -13.93 -27.16 33.26
C ARG A 886 -13.68 -28.48 32.54
N LYS A 887 -14.57 -29.47 32.71
CA LYS A 887 -14.37 -30.82 32.13
C LYS A 887 -14.35 -30.79 30.61
N GLY A 888 -15.19 -29.98 29.97
CA GLY A 888 -15.20 -29.81 28.51
C GLY A 888 -13.90 -29.21 27.98
N ALA A 889 -13.36 -28.19 28.66
CA ALA A 889 -12.07 -27.59 28.31
C ALA A 889 -10.93 -28.62 28.40
N ILE A 890 -10.83 -29.34 29.52
CA ILE A 890 -9.81 -30.39 29.72
C ILE A 890 -9.94 -31.47 28.65
N LYS A 891 -11.17 -31.93 28.37
CA LYS A 891 -11.45 -32.92 27.32
C LYS A 891 -11.01 -32.43 25.94
N SER A 892 -11.22 -31.15 25.63
CA SER A 892 -10.77 -30.51 24.39
C SER A 892 -9.24 -30.46 24.30
N MET A 893 -8.54 -30.14 25.41
CA MET A 893 -7.07 -30.14 25.47
C MET A 893 -6.50 -31.54 25.24
N ASP A 894 -7.04 -32.55 25.94
CA ASP A 894 -6.62 -33.94 25.80
C ASP A 894 -6.87 -34.45 24.37
N ALA A 895 -8.03 -34.16 23.79
CA ALA A 895 -8.38 -34.55 22.43
C ALA A 895 -7.48 -33.88 21.38
N THR A 896 -7.11 -32.61 21.60
CA THR A 896 -6.19 -31.87 20.72
C THR A 896 -4.81 -32.50 20.73
N ALA A 897 -4.29 -32.82 21.92
CA ALA A 897 -3.00 -33.48 22.08
C ALA A 897 -3.00 -34.89 21.48
N GLU A 898 -4.05 -35.69 21.72
CA GLU A 898 -4.22 -37.03 21.13
C GLU A 898 -4.32 -36.98 19.60
N ALA A 899 -4.93 -35.93 19.04
CA ALA A 899 -5.00 -35.71 17.60
C ALA A 899 -3.66 -35.28 16.96
N GLY A 900 -2.65 -34.94 17.76
CA GLY A 900 -1.35 -34.49 17.27
C GLY A 900 -1.29 -33.02 16.85
N VAL A 901 -2.31 -32.23 17.19
CA VAL A 901 -2.34 -30.78 16.92
C VAL A 901 -1.67 -30.05 18.08
N SER A 902 -0.70 -29.17 17.78
CA SER A 902 0.14 -28.56 18.83
C SER A 902 -0.34 -27.19 19.31
N ARG A 903 -1.04 -26.40 18.48
CA ARG A 903 -1.48 -25.03 18.84
C ARG A 903 -2.88 -25.06 19.45
N TYR A 904 -3.00 -24.53 20.66
CA TYR A 904 -4.27 -24.45 21.41
C TYR A 904 -4.49 -23.04 21.95
N ILE A 905 -5.68 -22.49 21.80
CA ILE A 905 -6.04 -21.19 22.40
C ILE A 905 -7.33 -21.36 23.19
N ILE A 906 -7.37 -20.82 24.40
CA ILE A 906 -8.57 -20.83 25.23
C ILE A 906 -9.05 -19.41 25.49
N VAL A 907 -10.35 -19.19 25.30
CA VAL A 907 -11.06 -17.98 25.73
C VAL A 907 -11.65 -18.26 27.11
N SER A 908 -11.06 -17.65 28.13
CA SER A 908 -11.42 -17.80 29.54
C SER A 908 -12.24 -16.60 30.03
N ALA A 909 -12.00 -16.08 31.23
CA ALA A 909 -12.67 -14.92 31.79
C ALA A 909 -11.71 -14.02 32.57
N LEU A 910 -11.98 -12.72 32.55
CA LEU A 910 -11.26 -11.71 33.33
C LEU A 910 -11.39 -11.93 34.84
N ASP A 911 -10.33 -11.66 35.62
CA ASP A 911 -10.27 -11.83 37.10
C ASP A 911 -10.41 -13.30 37.57
N VAL A 912 -10.06 -14.26 36.71
CA VAL A 912 -9.91 -15.68 37.08
C VAL A 912 -8.59 -15.86 37.85
N ARG A 913 -8.71 -16.09 39.17
CA ARG A 913 -7.59 -16.26 40.12
C ARG A 913 -8.00 -17.03 41.37
N ASP A 914 -7.04 -17.61 42.08
CA ASP A 914 -7.26 -18.19 43.41
C ASP A 914 -7.46 -17.07 44.45
N ARG A 915 -8.71 -16.90 44.90
CA ARG A 915 -9.08 -15.87 45.89
C ARG A 915 -8.86 -16.28 47.34
N GLU A 916 -8.62 -17.56 47.61
CA GLU A 916 -8.46 -18.09 48.96
C GLU A 916 -7.01 -17.98 49.43
N SER A 917 -6.05 -18.23 48.54
CA SER A 917 -4.63 -18.35 48.90
C SER A 917 -3.70 -17.27 48.32
N LYS A 918 -4.17 -16.45 47.37
CA LYS A 918 -3.34 -15.46 46.66
C LYS A 918 -3.81 -14.02 46.90
N PRO A 919 -2.88 -13.05 46.92
CA PRO A 919 -3.22 -11.64 47.07
C PRO A 919 -4.01 -11.11 45.86
N ILE A 920 -4.78 -10.04 46.07
CA ILE A 920 -5.42 -9.29 44.99
C ILE A 920 -4.31 -8.68 44.11
N PRO A 921 -4.47 -8.64 42.78
CA PRO A 921 -3.49 -8.03 41.89
C PRO A 921 -3.12 -6.58 42.29
N GLU A 922 -1.82 -6.25 42.24
CA GLU A 922 -1.32 -4.95 42.72
C GLU A 922 -1.81 -3.77 41.88
N TRP A 923 -2.18 -4.02 40.61
CA TRP A 923 -2.72 -2.99 39.72
C TRP A 923 -4.24 -2.76 39.89
N TYR A 924 -4.91 -3.51 40.77
CA TYR A 924 -6.34 -3.31 41.04
C TYR A 924 -6.56 -2.12 41.98
N ASN A 925 -7.38 -1.18 41.54
CA ASN A 925 -7.86 -0.08 42.37
C ASN A 925 -9.11 -0.51 43.19
N ASP A 926 -9.67 0.39 43.99
CA ASP A 926 -10.81 0.06 44.85
C ASP A 926 -12.10 -0.28 44.07
N ASP A 927 -12.27 0.31 42.88
CA ASP A 927 -13.40 -0.01 41.98
C ASP A 927 -13.26 -1.42 41.39
N ASP A 928 -12.03 -1.83 41.04
CA ASP A 928 -11.74 -3.19 40.57
C ASP A 928 -12.02 -4.22 41.67
N LYS A 929 -11.62 -3.94 42.92
CA LYS A 929 -11.90 -4.81 44.07
C LYS A 929 -13.40 -4.98 44.28
N ALA A 930 -14.15 -3.87 44.30
CA ALA A 930 -15.61 -3.91 44.46
C ALA A 930 -16.31 -4.65 43.30
N ARG A 931 -15.78 -4.53 42.08
CA ARG A 931 -16.29 -5.27 40.92
C ARG A 931 -15.96 -6.76 40.99
N SER A 932 -14.72 -7.12 41.35
CA SER A 932 -14.27 -8.50 41.58
C SER A 932 -15.16 -9.19 42.61
N ASP A 933 -15.42 -8.54 43.76
CA ASP A 933 -16.31 -9.05 44.80
C ASP A 933 -17.73 -9.31 44.28
N ARG A 934 -18.28 -8.37 43.52
CA ARG A 934 -19.61 -8.51 42.94
C ARG A 934 -19.68 -9.66 41.92
N VAL A 935 -18.73 -9.73 41.00
CA VAL A 935 -18.72 -10.75 39.93
C VAL A 935 -18.59 -12.14 40.52
N TRP A 936 -17.63 -12.35 41.42
CA TRP A 936 -17.45 -13.63 42.11
C TRP A 936 -18.62 -13.98 43.03
N GLY A 937 -19.30 -12.99 43.62
CA GLY A 937 -20.52 -13.21 44.39
C GLY A 937 -21.71 -13.69 43.54
N VAL A 938 -21.78 -13.30 42.26
CA VAL A 938 -22.88 -13.64 41.36
C VAL A 938 -22.60 -14.90 40.52
N ILE A 939 -21.37 -15.06 40.03
CA ILE A 939 -20.97 -16.14 39.11
C ILE A 939 -19.74 -16.93 39.58
N GLY A 940 -19.49 -17.00 40.89
CA GLY A 940 -18.29 -17.64 41.45
C GLY A 940 -18.05 -19.10 41.03
N ALA A 941 -19.11 -19.90 40.83
CA ALA A 941 -18.96 -21.27 40.32
C ALA A 941 -18.35 -21.31 38.91
N TYR A 942 -18.72 -20.36 38.05
CA TYR A 942 -18.15 -20.21 36.71
C TYR A 942 -16.71 -19.73 36.76
N MET A 943 -16.41 -18.74 37.60
CA MET A 943 -15.04 -18.25 37.80
C MET A 943 -14.11 -19.37 38.29
N LYS A 944 -14.58 -20.22 39.20
CA LYS A 944 -13.84 -21.39 39.69
C LYS A 944 -13.63 -22.44 38.60
N ALA A 945 -14.65 -22.74 37.80
CA ALA A 945 -14.52 -23.68 36.69
C ALA A 945 -13.48 -23.21 35.64
N LYS A 946 -13.47 -21.91 35.32
CA LYS A 946 -12.46 -21.30 34.44
C LYS A 946 -11.05 -21.35 35.05
N LEU A 947 -10.92 -21.03 36.34
CA LEU A 947 -9.65 -21.11 37.06
C LEU A 947 -9.05 -22.51 37.00
N ASP A 948 -9.88 -23.52 37.27
CA ASP A 948 -9.45 -24.91 37.26
C ASP A 948 -9.04 -25.36 35.85
N ALA A 949 -9.74 -24.89 34.80
CA ALA A 949 -9.39 -25.17 33.41
C ALA A 949 -8.06 -24.51 33.00
N ASP A 950 -7.88 -23.22 33.32
CA ASP A 950 -6.65 -22.47 33.02
C ASP A 950 -5.46 -23.07 33.78
N THR A 951 -5.67 -23.47 35.04
CA THR A 951 -4.66 -24.12 35.87
C THR A 951 -4.27 -25.49 35.31
N GLU A 952 -5.23 -26.30 34.88
CA GLU A 952 -4.96 -27.60 34.27
C GLU A 952 -4.27 -27.47 32.91
N LEU A 953 -4.60 -26.44 32.13
CA LEU A 953 -3.90 -26.14 30.88
C LEU A 953 -2.44 -25.79 31.13
N VAL A 954 -2.14 -24.98 32.16
CA VAL A 954 -0.77 -24.55 32.47
C VAL A 954 0.03 -25.66 33.16
N ARG A 955 -0.46 -26.20 34.30
CA ARG A 955 0.26 -27.20 35.11
C ARG A 955 0.23 -28.60 34.51
N GLY A 956 -0.87 -28.97 33.86
CA GLY A 956 -1.01 -30.27 33.21
C GLY A 956 -0.33 -30.34 31.84
N ASN A 957 0.18 -29.21 31.31
CA ASN A 957 0.69 -29.14 29.95
C ASN A 957 1.92 -30.02 29.69
N GLU A 958 2.70 -30.37 30.72
CA GLU A 958 3.87 -31.24 30.54
C GLU A 958 3.50 -32.55 29.84
N LYS A 959 2.28 -33.06 30.09
CA LYS A 959 1.74 -34.27 29.47
C LYS A 959 1.30 -34.03 28.03
N ARG A 960 0.69 -32.87 27.75
CA ARG A 960 0.03 -32.56 26.48
C ARG A 960 0.95 -31.90 25.46
N LYS A 961 1.97 -31.16 25.93
CA LYS A 961 2.92 -30.36 25.16
C LYS A 961 2.25 -29.39 24.19
N LEU A 962 1.11 -28.81 24.58
CA LEU A 962 0.40 -27.84 23.75
C LEU A 962 1.13 -26.49 23.79
N LYS A 963 1.26 -25.86 22.64
CA LYS A 963 1.63 -24.45 22.50
C LYS A 963 0.38 -23.62 22.80
N TYR A 964 0.13 -23.34 24.08
CA TYR A 964 -1.11 -22.70 24.52
C TYR A 964 -1.03 -21.18 24.57
N THR A 965 -2.19 -20.51 24.50
CA THR A 965 -2.39 -19.10 24.89
C THR A 965 -3.74 -18.97 25.58
N ILE A 966 -3.82 -18.20 26.67
CA ILE A 966 -5.07 -17.95 27.41
C ILE A 966 -5.47 -16.48 27.25
N VAL A 967 -6.63 -16.23 26.65
CA VAL A 967 -7.19 -14.88 26.49
C VAL A 967 -8.36 -14.73 27.46
N ARG A 968 -8.30 -13.74 28.36
CA ARG A 968 -9.27 -13.51 29.43
C ARG A 968 -10.07 -12.22 29.22
N PRO A 969 -11.17 -12.27 28.46
CA PRO A 969 -11.97 -11.09 28.16
C PRO A 969 -12.81 -10.61 29.35
N GLY A 970 -13.01 -9.30 29.42
CA GLY A 970 -13.96 -8.64 30.32
C GLY A 970 -15.42 -8.89 29.95
N GLN A 971 -16.31 -8.03 30.46
CA GLN A 971 -17.75 -8.15 30.20
C GLN A 971 -18.05 -8.05 28.71
N LEU A 972 -18.60 -9.12 28.13
CA LEU A 972 -18.91 -9.19 26.70
C LEU A 972 -20.15 -8.37 26.33
N THR A 973 -20.10 -7.68 25.19
CA THR A 973 -21.25 -7.01 24.57
C THR A 973 -21.50 -7.50 23.15
N GLU A 974 -22.72 -7.26 22.65
CA GLU A 974 -23.13 -7.52 21.27
C GLU A 974 -22.97 -6.27 20.38
N ASP A 975 -22.24 -5.26 20.86
CA ASP A 975 -21.91 -4.07 20.06
C ASP A 975 -20.92 -4.44 18.94
N ASP A 976 -20.90 -3.63 17.89
CA ASP A 976 -19.91 -3.76 16.82
C ASP A 976 -18.48 -3.62 17.36
N GLY A 977 -17.54 -4.39 16.82
CA GLY A 977 -16.13 -4.29 17.19
C GLY A 977 -15.54 -2.94 16.81
N LYS A 978 -14.75 -2.36 17.71
CA LYS A 978 -14.03 -1.09 17.47
C LYS A 978 -12.67 -1.29 16.82
N GLY A 979 -12.13 -2.51 16.85
CA GLY A 979 -10.76 -2.80 16.44
C GLY A 979 -9.71 -2.38 17.46
N THR A 980 -10.13 -1.96 18.66
CA THR A 980 -9.27 -1.42 19.71
C THR A 980 -9.59 -2.02 21.08
N VAL A 981 -8.56 -2.30 21.88
CA VAL A 981 -8.63 -2.95 23.20
C VAL A 981 -7.55 -2.40 24.13
N ILE A 982 -7.56 -2.84 25.39
CA ILE A 982 -6.40 -2.81 26.28
C ILE A 982 -6.13 -4.26 26.70
N ALA A 983 -4.88 -4.70 26.63
CA ALA A 983 -4.49 -6.08 26.96
C ALA A 983 -3.32 -6.14 27.96
N GLY A 984 -3.22 -7.21 28.74
CA GLY A 984 -2.17 -7.41 29.75
C GLY A 984 -2.68 -7.10 31.16
N LYS A 985 -1.90 -6.37 31.97
CA LYS A 985 -2.29 -5.97 33.34
C LYS A 985 -3.25 -4.78 33.32
N ILE A 986 -4.56 -5.06 33.37
CA ILE A 986 -5.63 -4.08 33.13
C ILE A 986 -6.62 -3.90 34.30
N HIS A 987 -7.40 -2.81 34.24
CA HIS A 987 -8.56 -2.55 35.12
C HIS A 987 -9.84 -3.26 34.61
N LEU A 988 -10.74 -3.64 35.51
CA LEU A 988 -11.91 -4.49 35.26
C LEU A 988 -13.14 -3.75 34.67
N GLY A 989 -13.01 -2.43 34.51
CA GLY A 989 -14.13 -1.52 34.28
C GLY A 989 -14.80 -1.63 32.92
N ALA A 990 -14.01 -1.85 31.87
CA ALA A 990 -14.45 -1.66 30.50
C ALA A 990 -15.06 -2.95 29.90
N PRO A 991 -16.27 -2.88 29.32
CA PRO A 991 -16.81 -3.98 28.53
C PRO A 991 -16.05 -4.12 27.21
N ILE A 992 -16.19 -5.27 26.55
CA ILE A 992 -15.54 -5.57 25.26
C ILE A 992 -16.53 -6.24 24.31
N ALA A 993 -16.54 -5.81 23.05
CA ALA A 993 -17.34 -6.43 22.00
C ALA A 993 -16.83 -7.84 21.69
N ARG A 994 -17.74 -8.79 21.43
CA ARG A 994 -17.36 -10.15 21.02
C ARG A 994 -16.47 -10.18 19.78
N GLU A 995 -16.69 -9.26 18.85
CA GLU A 995 -15.89 -9.14 17.64
C GLU A 995 -14.43 -8.76 17.96
N ASP A 996 -14.19 -7.85 18.90
CA ASP A 996 -12.83 -7.45 19.29
C ASP A 996 -12.10 -8.57 20.06
N VAL A 997 -12.83 -9.38 20.83
CA VAL A 997 -12.26 -10.62 21.42
C VAL A 997 -11.85 -11.60 20.32
N ALA A 998 -12.69 -11.81 19.31
CA ALA A 998 -12.38 -12.69 18.18
C ALA A 998 -11.15 -12.18 17.39
N ARG A 999 -11.08 -10.88 17.12
CA ARG A 999 -9.92 -10.23 16.48
C ARG A 999 -8.64 -10.38 17.32
N THR A 1000 -8.75 -10.28 18.65
CA THR A 1000 -7.61 -10.52 19.57
C THR A 1000 -7.13 -11.98 19.51
N VAL A 1001 -8.05 -12.94 19.44
CA VAL A 1001 -7.70 -14.36 19.26
C VAL A 1001 -7.01 -14.59 17.92
N VAL A 1002 -7.49 -13.98 16.83
CA VAL A 1002 -6.84 -14.04 15.50
C VAL A 1002 -5.41 -13.50 15.58
N GLU A 1003 -5.19 -12.41 16.31
CA GLU A 1003 -3.85 -11.88 16.51
C GLU A 1003 -2.94 -12.83 17.30
N CYS A 1004 -3.48 -13.52 18.31
CA CYS A 1004 -2.74 -14.57 19.03
C CYS A 1004 -2.37 -15.78 18.15
N ILE A 1005 -3.18 -16.08 17.12
CA ILE A 1005 -2.85 -17.11 16.12
C ILE A 1005 -1.66 -16.68 15.27
N LYS A 1006 -1.60 -15.40 14.89
CA LYS A 1006 -0.52 -14.81 14.08
C LYS A 1006 0.79 -14.65 14.86
N ASN A 1007 0.71 -14.43 16.17
CA ASN A 1007 1.84 -14.08 17.02
C ASN A 1007 2.24 -15.22 17.96
N ASP A 1008 3.25 -16.01 17.56
CA ASP A 1008 3.84 -17.09 18.36
C ASP A 1008 4.45 -16.59 19.69
N GLY A 1009 4.73 -15.29 19.82
CA GLY A 1009 5.18 -14.68 21.08
C GLY A 1009 4.15 -14.77 22.20
N THR A 1010 2.87 -15.02 21.87
CA THR A 1010 1.80 -15.25 22.84
C THR A 1010 1.80 -16.66 23.44
N ILE A 1011 2.63 -17.57 22.94
CA ILE A 1011 2.70 -18.95 23.44
C ILE A 1011 3.22 -18.97 24.87
N GLY A 1012 2.50 -19.66 25.74
CA GLY A 1012 2.78 -19.77 27.16
C GLY A 1012 2.23 -18.61 28.00
N LEU A 1013 1.69 -17.57 27.36
CA LEU A 1013 1.14 -16.41 28.06
C LEU A 1013 -0.36 -16.57 28.32
N ALA A 1014 -0.79 -15.98 29.43
CA ALA A 1014 -2.17 -15.79 29.77
C ALA A 1014 -2.41 -14.32 30.12
N PHE A 1015 -3.31 -13.64 29.43
CA PHE A 1015 -3.50 -12.20 29.64
C PHE A 1015 -4.95 -11.77 29.54
N ASP A 1016 -5.23 -10.67 30.22
CA ASP A 1016 -6.56 -10.08 30.32
C ASP A 1016 -6.80 -9.08 29.18
N VAL A 1017 -8.05 -8.94 28.73
CA VAL A 1017 -8.41 -8.01 27.63
C VAL A 1017 -9.77 -7.35 27.87
N VAL A 1018 -9.84 -6.02 27.69
CA VAL A 1018 -11.07 -5.20 27.79
C VAL A 1018 -11.14 -4.19 26.65
N GLY A 1019 -12.30 -3.57 26.45
CA GLY A 1019 -12.44 -2.50 25.46
C GLY A 1019 -11.58 -1.29 25.82
N GLY A 1020 -11.02 -0.64 24.79
CA GLY A 1020 -10.26 0.59 24.96
C GLY A 1020 -9.87 1.20 23.61
N ASP A 1021 -8.81 2.01 23.61
CA ASP A 1021 -8.47 2.89 22.49
C ASP A 1021 -7.17 2.50 21.76
N GLU A 1022 -6.52 1.39 22.12
CA GLU A 1022 -5.29 0.90 21.46
C GLU A 1022 -5.61 -0.18 20.43
N ASP A 1023 -4.97 -0.12 19.25
CA ASP A 1023 -5.15 -1.13 18.20
C ASP A 1023 -4.87 -2.55 18.71
N ILE A 1024 -5.72 -3.52 18.38
CA ILE A 1024 -5.62 -4.91 18.88
C ILE A 1024 -4.22 -5.52 18.67
N TRP A 1025 -3.61 -5.31 17.51
CA TRP A 1025 -2.28 -5.85 17.22
C TRP A 1025 -1.20 -5.24 18.13
N LYS A 1026 -1.30 -3.94 18.43
CA LYS A 1026 -0.36 -3.26 19.34
C LYS A 1026 -0.55 -3.73 20.77
N ALA A 1027 -1.79 -3.88 21.21
CA ALA A 1027 -2.09 -4.37 22.55
C ALA A 1027 -1.52 -5.78 22.77
N VAL A 1028 -1.69 -6.69 21.80
CA VAL A 1028 -1.11 -8.05 21.86
C VAL A 1028 0.42 -8.00 21.82
N GLU A 1029 1.01 -7.19 20.96
CA GLU A 1029 2.47 -7.02 20.90
C GLU A 1029 3.04 -6.41 22.21
N GLY A 1030 2.31 -5.52 22.86
CA GLY A 1030 2.63 -4.98 24.17
C GLY A 1030 2.67 -6.07 25.26
N VAL A 1031 1.73 -7.02 25.22
CA VAL A 1031 1.75 -8.19 26.10
C VAL A 1031 2.97 -9.07 25.84
N VAL A 1032 3.27 -9.36 24.57
CA VAL A 1032 4.41 -10.21 24.18
C VAL A 1032 5.74 -9.59 24.57
N SER A 1033 5.96 -8.33 24.18
CA SER A 1033 7.20 -7.59 24.46
C SER A 1033 7.44 -7.39 25.96
N GLY A 1034 6.37 -7.11 26.71
CA GLY A 1034 6.41 -7.00 28.17
C GLY A 1034 6.39 -8.33 28.92
N LYS A 1035 6.22 -9.46 28.22
CA LYS A 1035 5.93 -10.79 28.80
C LYS A 1035 4.87 -10.73 29.90
N GLN A 1036 3.78 -10.00 29.63
CA GLN A 1036 2.74 -9.76 30.61
C GLN A 1036 1.84 -10.99 30.77
N ASP A 1037 2.29 -11.96 31.56
CA ASP A 1037 1.45 -13.05 32.03
C ASP A 1037 0.68 -12.59 33.28
N THR A 1038 -0.64 -12.42 33.17
CA THR A 1038 -1.51 -12.07 34.29
C THR A 1038 -2.02 -13.30 35.06
N PHE A 1039 -1.59 -14.51 34.69
CA PHE A 1039 -1.90 -15.75 35.40
C PHE A 1039 -0.75 -16.18 36.31
N GLU A 1040 0.49 -15.86 35.95
CA GLU A 1040 1.68 -16.12 36.76
C GLU A 1040 1.52 -15.55 38.18
N GLY A 1041 1.70 -16.39 39.20
CA GLY A 1041 1.58 -16.01 40.61
C GLY A 1041 0.14 -16.00 41.17
N TYR A 1042 -0.89 -16.14 40.33
CA TYR A 1042 -2.31 -16.05 40.71
C TYR A 1042 -3.06 -17.39 40.76
N HIS A 1043 -2.35 -18.50 40.66
CA HIS A 1043 -2.86 -19.89 40.77
C HIS A 1043 -1.93 -20.80 41.58
#